data_AF-A0A975IR15-F1
#
_entry.id   AF-A0A975IR15-F1
#
_cell.length_a   1.000
_cell.length_b   1.000
_cell.length_c   1.000
_cell.angle_alpha   90.00
_cell.angle_beta   90.00
_cell.angle_gamma   90.00
#
_symmetry.space_group_name_H-M   'P 1'
#
loop_
_entity.id
_entity.type
_entity.pdbx_description
1 polymer ?
#
loop_
_entity_poly.entity_id
_entity_poly.type
_entity_poly.pdbx_seq_one_letter_code
_entity_poly.pdbx_strand_id
1 'polypeptide(L)'
;MKKVRPQKYDRSIYGTFGQFFTHNNSPVFYLNTALPIDNINWIKPVRDILNISEVDFDELVQRNLDDSRIKNDISQYLITDKGYKFFPPIVSAFVAPTEKKDSIKNRYPKLKVRFEETVEGKVVKIEFEDSFILILFVDEDNNILNTPVELRWKSSGISLMAVDGQHRLVTLKAIRGLLDSDDEKAYYKSLEEHKSILNDIDIPTTILFFPNSYQDLSEGSEEILDEVFPNSGWLENEQKDIKEIIRNVFVDVNKNAKTPSESRNILLNEKDICAIFARHIFSTIKEIDKNTYSYLLDFDSPRNKEFQIDQNRPIITTIGIVYRICENLFKDTKGDRRKSEDGNALRARLNLYDLEFDSESVKLEDLTPFDFSYSQRRVLLEQFKKSWTQTFVYFYTHLLPFKKLYISMNKSFEDWLEKTRKDSLTDDETKIYSVLFGGSEKRFFLQQNAKNRGVEYNDYRFLFKKLQNKEKEIKESIGNHRFFFSQMFQSAFFEFLDFILSSPTIDYKNSWLEQEYLDSIINILNKYIEDKHNDSLFNFENSINDLLFNGRSNPSQKKQELVATIIKLIAFNYKREISENPFINKFNVISDFIDELNIECLDIIDKNMTDSLEKEFKQNIDIRQLVLDIQKAKNDKLVNEIKKLESDYKKN
;
A
#
# COMPACT_ATOMS: atom_id res chain seq x y z
N MET A 1 48.28 -42.06 -20.83
CA MET A 1 47.36 -41.11 -20.18
C MET A 1 47.17 -39.91 -21.10
N LYS A 2 45.99 -39.77 -21.73
CA LYS A 2 45.65 -38.54 -22.47
C LYS A 2 45.54 -37.41 -21.45
N LYS A 3 46.38 -36.37 -21.57
CA LYS A 3 46.24 -35.14 -20.78
C LYS A 3 44.83 -34.59 -21.01
N VAL A 4 43.99 -34.61 -19.97
CA VAL A 4 42.70 -33.92 -19.97
C VAL A 4 43.00 -32.44 -20.18
N ARG A 5 42.54 -31.86 -21.30
CA ARG A 5 42.68 -30.42 -21.53
C ARG A 5 41.86 -29.70 -20.44
N PRO A 6 42.40 -28.65 -19.80
CA PRO A 6 41.61 -27.87 -18.85
C PRO A 6 40.38 -27.31 -19.57
N GLN A 7 39.22 -27.44 -18.92
CA GLN A 7 37.94 -26.94 -19.45
C GLN A 7 38.00 -25.41 -19.52
N LYS A 8 37.66 -24.82 -20.67
CA LYS A 8 37.79 -23.37 -20.91
C LYS A 8 36.91 -22.53 -19.96
N TYR A 9 35.73 -23.05 -19.63
CA TYR A 9 34.73 -22.45 -18.73
C TYR A 9 34.50 -23.41 -17.57
N ASP A 10 34.36 -22.88 -16.36
CA ASP A 10 34.21 -23.66 -15.11
C ASP A 10 32.76 -23.65 -14.58
N ARG A 11 31.87 -22.89 -15.20
CA ARG A 11 30.44 -22.84 -14.88
C ARG A 11 29.58 -22.93 -16.14
N SER A 12 28.42 -23.57 -16.01
CA SER A 12 27.40 -23.65 -17.06
C SER A 12 26.01 -23.60 -16.44
N ILE A 13 25.06 -23.01 -17.16
CA ILE A 13 23.64 -23.01 -16.83
C ILE A 13 22.78 -23.05 -18.10
N TYR A 14 21.65 -23.74 -18.03
CA TYR A 14 20.66 -23.79 -19.09
C TYR A 14 19.46 -22.90 -18.77
N GLY A 15 18.80 -22.38 -19.79
CA GLY A 15 17.60 -21.59 -19.60
C GLY A 15 16.86 -21.27 -20.88
N THR A 16 15.94 -20.32 -20.76
CA THR A 16 15.17 -19.76 -21.87
C THR A 16 15.71 -18.39 -22.23
N PHE A 17 16.07 -18.21 -23.49
CA PHE A 17 16.58 -16.96 -24.03
C PHE A 17 15.44 -16.00 -24.40
N GLY A 18 15.71 -14.72 -24.26
CA GLY A 18 14.93 -13.67 -24.89
C GLY A 18 15.70 -12.36 -25.01
N GLN A 19 15.06 -11.39 -25.64
CA GLN A 19 15.62 -10.06 -25.87
C GLN A 19 14.56 -8.98 -25.62
N PHE A 20 15.02 -7.81 -25.17
CA PHE A 20 14.22 -6.58 -25.12
C PHE A 20 15.10 -5.37 -25.43
N PHE A 21 14.48 -4.21 -25.60
CA PHE A 21 15.19 -2.96 -25.91
C PHE A 21 14.99 -1.95 -24.80
N THR A 22 16.07 -1.22 -24.47
CA THR A 22 15.99 -0.05 -23.60
C THR A 22 15.38 1.16 -24.34
N HIS A 23 15.04 2.23 -23.61
CA HIS A 23 14.48 3.46 -24.20
C HIS A 23 15.32 4.09 -25.33
N ASN A 24 16.61 3.79 -25.41
CA ASN A 24 17.51 4.24 -26.47
C ASN A 24 17.81 3.14 -27.51
N ASN A 25 16.83 2.26 -27.76
CA ASN A 25 16.86 1.15 -28.72
C ASN A 25 18.07 0.21 -28.62
N SER A 26 18.66 0.07 -27.42
CA SER A 26 19.80 -0.84 -27.23
C SER A 26 19.31 -2.22 -26.82
N PRO A 27 19.72 -3.28 -27.54
CA PRO A 27 19.30 -4.64 -27.22
C PRO A 27 19.91 -5.09 -25.89
N VAL A 28 19.09 -5.74 -25.08
CA VAL A 28 19.49 -6.44 -23.86
C VAL A 28 19.07 -7.88 -24.01
N PHE A 29 20.05 -8.77 -23.91
CA PHE A 29 19.81 -10.20 -23.93
C PHE A 29 19.63 -10.70 -22.52
N TYR A 30 18.72 -11.65 -22.35
CA TYR A 30 18.50 -12.28 -21.07
C TYR A 30 18.34 -13.79 -21.18
N LEU A 31 18.75 -14.47 -20.13
CA LEU A 31 18.50 -15.89 -19.89
C LEU A 31 17.66 -16.02 -18.61
N ASN A 32 16.44 -16.53 -18.73
CA ASN A 32 15.64 -16.94 -17.58
C ASN A 32 16.00 -18.38 -17.22
N THR A 33 16.32 -18.61 -15.95
CA THR A 33 16.76 -19.90 -15.44
C THR A 33 16.36 -20.09 -13.98
N ALA A 34 16.52 -21.31 -13.48
CA ALA A 34 16.35 -21.68 -12.09
C ALA A 34 17.73 -22.09 -11.55
N LEU A 35 18.29 -21.30 -10.63
CA LEU A 35 19.62 -21.51 -10.08
C LEU A 35 19.51 -22.32 -8.78
N PRO A 36 20.09 -23.52 -8.68
CA PRO A 36 20.08 -24.28 -7.44
C PRO A 36 20.65 -23.45 -6.29
N ILE A 37 20.03 -23.50 -5.11
CA ILE A 37 20.47 -22.72 -3.95
C ILE A 37 21.95 -22.92 -3.61
N ASP A 38 22.50 -24.11 -3.84
CA ASP A 38 23.92 -24.41 -3.60
C ASP A 38 24.87 -23.60 -4.48
N ASN A 39 24.35 -23.12 -5.61
CA ASN A 39 25.07 -22.29 -6.56
C ASN A 39 24.79 -20.78 -6.36
N ILE A 40 24.08 -20.37 -5.30
CA ILE A 40 23.70 -18.96 -5.08
C ILE A 40 24.91 -18.02 -5.00
N ASN A 41 26.08 -18.53 -4.56
CA ASN A 41 27.36 -17.82 -4.54
C ASN A 41 27.89 -17.44 -5.92
N TRP A 42 27.29 -17.95 -6.99
CA TRP A 42 27.64 -17.51 -8.33
C TRP A 42 27.21 -16.07 -8.58
N ILE A 43 26.13 -15.62 -7.91
CA ILE A 43 25.64 -14.24 -7.95
C ILE A 43 26.22 -13.48 -6.77
N LYS A 44 26.71 -12.27 -7.03
CA LYS A 44 27.32 -11.39 -6.03
C LYS A 44 26.55 -10.07 -5.90
N PRO A 45 26.31 -9.57 -4.68
CA PRO A 45 25.91 -8.18 -4.48
C PRO A 45 27.06 -7.24 -4.90
N VAL A 46 26.75 -5.97 -5.15
CA VAL A 46 27.76 -5.01 -5.64
C VAL A 46 28.92 -4.82 -4.68
N ARG A 47 28.65 -4.84 -3.37
CA ARG A 47 29.67 -4.72 -2.33
C ARG A 47 30.72 -5.84 -2.33
N ASP A 48 30.40 -7.00 -2.92
CA ASP A 48 31.31 -8.13 -3.03
C ASP A 48 32.18 -8.06 -4.31
N ILE A 49 31.89 -7.11 -5.21
CA ILE A 49 32.59 -6.92 -6.49
C ILE A 49 33.46 -5.67 -6.47
N LEU A 50 32.93 -4.55 -5.96
CA LEU A 50 33.59 -3.24 -5.94
C LEU A 50 33.96 -2.82 -4.52
N ASN A 51 35.06 -2.07 -4.39
CA ASN A 51 35.46 -1.47 -3.12
C ASN A 51 34.70 -0.16 -2.90
N ILE A 52 33.52 -0.22 -2.26
CA ILE A 52 32.58 0.91 -2.15
C ILE A 52 33.23 2.20 -1.61
N SER A 53 34.24 2.12 -0.74
CA SER A 53 34.95 3.30 -0.22
C SER A 53 35.77 4.06 -1.28
N GLU A 54 36.04 3.43 -2.42
CA GLU A 54 36.86 3.96 -3.51
C GLU A 54 36.05 4.21 -4.80
N VAL A 55 34.75 3.90 -4.80
CA VAL A 55 33.83 4.07 -5.94
C VAL A 55 33.34 5.52 -6.01
N ASP A 56 33.47 6.17 -7.17
CA ASP A 56 32.91 7.50 -7.43
C ASP A 56 31.36 7.47 -7.47
N PHE A 57 30.68 8.57 -7.12
CA PHE A 57 29.22 8.65 -7.18
C PHE A 57 28.69 8.39 -8.60
N ASP A 58 29.44 8.82 -9.62
CA ASP A 58 29.17 8.56 -11.03
C ASP A 58 29.45 7.10 -11.46
N GLU A 59 29.93 6.26 -10.54
CA GLU A 59 30.14 4.82 -10.69
C GLU A 59 29.15 3.98 -9.85
N LEU A 60 28.34 4.63 -8.99
CA LEU A 60 27.25 3.97 -8.27
C LEU A 60 26.11 3.61 -9.24
N VAL A 61 25.93 2.32 -9.48
CA VAL A 61 24.86 1.82 -10.36
C VAL A 61 23.54 1.62 -9.58
N GLN A 62 23.59 1.61 -8.24
CA GLN A 62 22.50 1.13 -7.37
C GLN A 62 22.45 1.80 -5.98
N ARG A 63 21.38 1.51 -5.22
CA ARG A 63 21.18 1.94 -3.82
C ARG A 63 21.95 1.05 -2.84
N ASN A 64 22.35 1.63 -1.70
CA ASN A 64 22.91 0.88 -0.58
C ASN A 64 21.94 -0.19 -0.07
N LEU A 65 22.50 -1.31 0.37
CA LEU A 65 21.78 -2.34 1.11
C LEU A 65 21.32 -1.79 2.46
N ASP A 66 20.16 -2.28 2.90
CA ASP A 66 19.57 -1.94 4.19
C ASP A 66 19.56 -3.21 5.03
N ASP A 67 20.58 -3.36 5.87
CA ASP A 67 20.78 -4.54 6.70
C ASP A 67 19.68 -4.70 7.78
N SER A 68 19.03 -3.60 8.18
CA SER A 68 17.86 -3.65 9.07
C SER A 68 16.68 -4.30 8.34
N ARG A 69 16.41 -3.90 7.09
CA ARG A 69 15.35 -4.49 6.26
C ARG A 69 15.60 -5.97 5.95
N ILE A 70 16.85 -6.37 5.71
CA ILE A 70 17.23 -7.77 5.50
C ILE A 70 16.87 -8.60 6.74
N LYS A 71 17.32 -8.14 7.91
CA LYS A 71 17.16 -8.88 9.15
C LYS A 71 15.71 -8.91 9.65
N ASN A 72 14.98 -7.80 9.55
CA ASN A 72 13.66 -7.67 10.17
C ASN A 72 12.50 -8.00 9.23
N ASP A 73 12.64 -7.78 7.92
CA ASP A 73 11.51 -7.92 6.99
C ASP A 73 11.67 -9.15 6.08
N ILE A 74 12.77 -9.22 5.32
CA ILE A 74 12.94 -10.22 4.26
C ILE A 74 13.26 -11.60 4.85
N SER A 75 14.10 -11.66 5.88
CA SER A 75 14.41 -12.93 6.56
C SER A 75 13.14 -13.54 7.17
N GLN A 76 12.31 -12.71 7.81
CA GLN A 76 11.05 -13.16 8.43
C GLN A 76 10.09 -13.71 7.37
N TYR A 77 9.99 -13.07 6.21
CA TYR A 77 9.20 -13.58 5.09
C TYR A 77 9.64 -14.98 4.63
N LEU A 78 10.94 -15.25 4.59
CA LEU A 78 11.48 -16.55 4.17
C LEU A 78 11.39 -17.61 5.27
N ILE A 79 11.56 -17.23 6.54
CA ILE A 79 11.64 -18.16 7.67
C ILE A 79 10.26 -18.55 8.19
N THR A 80 9.30 -17.62 8.25
CA THR A 80 7.98 -17.91 8.83
C THR A 80 7.18 -18.90 7.98
N ASP A 81 6.55 -19.89 8.59
CA ASP A 81 5.72 -20.91 7.92
C ASP A 81 4.34 -20.40 7.45
N LYS A 82 4.17 -19.08 7.41
CA LYS A 82 2.87 -18.44 7.21
C LYS A 82 2.68 -17.92 5.78
N GLY A 83 1.94 -18.69 5.00
CA GLY A 83 1.36 -18.30 3.71
C GLY A 83 2.17 -18.68 2.47
N TYR A 84 1.63 -18.35 1.30
CA TYR A 84 2.29 -18.58 0.02
C TYR A 84 3.52 -17.65 -0.13
N LYS A 85 4.68 -18.24 -0.39
CA LYS A 85 5.93 -17.52 -0.64
C LYS A 85 6.16 -17.43 -2.15
N PHE A 86 6.18 -16.22 -2.70
CA PHE A 86 6.59 -15.96 -4.06
C PHE A 86 7.97 -15.30 -4.01
N PHE A 87 8.94 -15.88 -4.72
CA PHE A 87 10.28 -15.34 -4.82
C PHE A 87 10.44 -14.76 -6.22
N PRO A 88 10.34 -13.42 -6.40
CA PRO A 88 10.57 -12.85 -7.72
C PRO A 88 11.99 -13.19 -8.19
N PRO A 89 12.26 -13.22 -9.50
CA PRO A 89 13.59 -13.50 -9.98
C PRO A 89 14.65 -12.56 -9.41
N ILE A 90 15.85 -13.08 -9.17
CA ILE A 90 17.05 -12.25 -8.99
C ILE A 90 17.50 -11.84 -10.38
N VAL A 91 17.48 -10.54 -10.66
CA VAL A 91 18.01 -10.01 -11.92
C VAL A 91 19.49 -9.79 -11.71
N SER A 92 20.32 -10.42 -12.52
CA SER A 92 21.78 -10.31 -12.46
C SER A 92 22.35 -9.93 -13.82
N ALA A 93 23.56 -9.37 -13.86
CA ALA A 93 24.25 -9.04 -15.11
C ALA A 93 25.71 -9.46 -15.04
N PHE A 94 26.29 -9.86 -16.16
CA PHE A 94 27.72 -10.10 -16.25
C PHE A 94 28.49 -8.78 -16.15
N VAL A 95 29.45 -8.73 -15.23
CA VAL A 95 30.36 -7.58 -15.07
C VAL A 95 31.76 -8.06 -14.76
N ALA A 96 32.75 -7.27 -15.17
CA ALA A 96 34.14 -7.47 -14.78
C ALA A 96 34.62 -6.22 -14.03
N PRO A 97 35.18 -6.34 -12.82
CA PRO A 97 35.76 -5.19 -12.13
C PRO A 97 37.03 -4.69 -12.85
N THR A 98 37.38 -3.43 -12.67
CA THR A 98 38.71 -2.89 -12.99
C THR A 98 39.78 -3.50 -12.09
N GLU A 99 41.06 -3.34 -12.44
CA GLU A 99 42.18 -3.86 -11.63
C GLU A 99 42.17 -3.30 -10.20
N LYS A 100 41.75 -2.04 -10.04
CA LYS A 100 41.62 -1.37 -8.74
C LYS A 100 40.32 -1.71 -8.01
N LYS A 101 39.35 -2.36 -8.67
CA LYS A 101 37.99 -2.63 -8.16
C LYS A 101 37.22 -1.36 -7.72
N ASP A 102 37.59 -0.21 -8.26
CA ASP A 102 36.93 1.08 -8.08
C ASP A 102 35.73 1.26 -9.02
N SER A 103 35.62 0.43 -10.06
CA SER A 103 34.55 0.48 -11.06
C SER A 103 34.41 -0.86 -11.80
N ILE A 104 33.36 -1.00 -12.61
CA ILE A 104 33.23 -2.10 -13.58
C ILE A 104 33.72 -1.65 -14.96
N LYS A 105 34.31 -2.57 -15.72
CA LYS A 105 34.75 -2.35 -17.09
C LYS A 105 33.56 -1.94 -17.95
N ASN A 106 33.77 -0.93 -18.80
CA ASN A 106 32.72 -0.37 -19.66
C ASN A 106 32.23 -1.35 -20.73
N ARG A 107 33.08 -2.30 -21.18
CA ARG A 107 32.80 -3.21 -22.29
C ARG A 107 33.35 -4.60 -22.01
N TYR A 108 32.70 -5.61 -22.58
CA TYR A 108 33.19 -6.98 -22.63
C TYR A 108 34.39 -7.09 -23.59
N PRO A 109 35.21 -8.15 -23.47
CA PRO A 109 36.29 -8.43 -24.42
C PRO A 109 35.78 -8.67 -25.85
N LYS A 110 36.72 -8.96 -26.76
CA LYS A 110 36.42 -9.20 -28.17
C LYS A 110 35.30 -10.22 -28.37
N LEU A 111 34.33 -9.87 -29.20
CA LEU A 111 33.21 -10.70 -29.57
C LEU A 111 33.56 -11.57 -30.79
N LYS A 112 33.25 -12.86 -30.72
CA LYS A 112 33.33 -13.80 -31.83
C LYS A 112 32.04 -14.58 -31.94
N VAL A 113 31.44 -14.57 -33.13
CA VAL A 113 30.24 -15.33 -33.44
C VAL A 113 30.54 -16.36 -34.51
N ARG A 114 30.01 -17.57 -34.36
CA ARG A 114 30.15 -18.64 -35.35
C ARG A 114 28.99 -19.63 -35.30
N PHE A 115 28.67 -20.21 -36.44
CA PHE A 115 27.92 -21.46 -36.49
C PHE A 115 28.82 -22.65 -36.17
N GLU A 116 28.27 -23.67 -35.53
CA GLU A 116 28.93 -24.94 -35.28
C GLU A 116 27.91 -26.09 -35.39
N GLU A 117 28.28 -27.14 -36.11
CA GLU A 117 27.47 -28.38 -36.15
C GLU A 117 27.77 -29.22 -34.92
N THR A 118 26.73 -29.61 -34.18
CA THR A 118 26.83 -30.48 -33.01
C THR A 118 26.05 -31.76 -33.24
N VAL A 119 26.23 -32.74 -32.34
CA VAL A 119 25.46 -34.00 -32.39
C VAL A 119 23.95 -33.74 -32.23
N GLU A 120 23.58 -32.65 -31.57
CA GLU A 120 22.20 -32.27 -31.25
C GLU A 120 21.59 -31.30 -32.28
N GLY A 121 22.37 -30.89 -33.29
CA GLY A 121 21.95 -29.97 -34.34
C GLY A 121 22.91 -28.79 -34.53
N LYS A 122 22.50 -27.84 -35.36
CA LYS A 122 23.24 -26.62 -35.65
C LYS A 122 23.08 -25.62 -34.49
N VAL A 123 24.19 -25.04 -34.05
CA VAL A 123 24.18 -24.02 -32.99
C VAL A 123 24.92 -22.76 -33.43
N VAL A 124 24.49 -21.62 -32.89
CA VAL A 124 25.23 -20.35 -32.93
C VAL A 124 25.93 -20.17 -31.59
N LYS A 125 27.25 -19.95 -31.66
CA LYS A 125 28.08 -19.64 -30.49
C LYS A 125 28.46 -18.17 -30.51
N ILE A 126 28.02 -17.43 -29.49
CA ILE A 126 28.36 -16.03 -29.25
C ILE A 126 29.36 -16.00 -28.10
N GLU A 127 30.63 -15.76 -28.41
CA GLU A 127 31.75 -15.94 -27.49
C GLU A 127 32.49 -14.62 -27.22
N PHE A 128 32.59 -14.24 -25.94
CA PHE A 128 33.35 -13.08 -25.48
C PHE A 128 34.70 -13.53 -24.94
N GLU A 129 35.63 -13.82 -25.85
CA GLU A 129 36.94 -14.45 -25.59
C GLU A 129 36.88 -15.57 -24.54
N ASP A 130 37.56 -15.38 -23.41
CA ASP A 130 37.66 -16.34 -22.31
C ASP A 130 36.72 -16.01 -21.15
N SER A 131 35.84 -15.01 -21.31
CA SER A 131 34.92 -14.56 -20.25
C SER A 131 33.68 -15.44 -20.18
N PHE A 132 32.88 -15.46 -21.24
CA PHE A 132 31.65 -16.25 -21.32
C PHE A 132 31.28 -16.55 -22.77
N ILE A 133 30.40 -17.54 -22.94
CA ILE A 133 29.87 -17.99 -24.21
C ILE A 133 28.40 -18.33 -24.06
N LEU A 134 27.60 -17.87 -25.02
CA LEU A 134 26.23 -18.27 -25.21
C LEU A 134 26.16 -19.27 -26.37
N ILE A 135 25.43 -20.37 -26.17
CA ILE A 135 25.20 -21.40 -27.16
C ILE A 135 23.69 -21.46 -27.41
N LEU A 136 23.29 -21.00 -28.59
CA LEU A 136 21.90 -20.95 -29.06
C LEU A 136 21.69 -22.05 -30.10
N PHE A 137 20.65 -22.85 -29.95
CA PHE A 137 20.25 -23.78 -31.01
C PHE A 137 19.50 -23.02 -32.09
N VAL A 138 19.68 -23.41 -33.36
CA VAL A 138 18.96 -22.83 -34.49
C VAL A 138 18.24 -23.91 -35.29
N ASP A 139 17.16 -23.53 -35.96
CA ASP A 139 16.45 -24.39 -36.90
C ASP A 139 17.14 -24.43 -38.29
N GLU A 140 16.51 -25.12 -39.25
CA GLU A 140 17.03 -25.26 -40.62
C GLU A 140 17.16 -23.91 -41.35
N ASP A 141 16.34 -22.92 -40.97
CA ASP A 141 16.30 -21.57 -41.54
C ASP A 141 17.18 -20.58 -40.75
N ASN A 142 18.01 -21.07 -39.82
CA ASN A 142 18.85 -20.28 -38.90
C ASN A 142 18.10 -19.40 -37.89
N ASN A 143 16.81 -19.65 -37.65
CA ASN A 143 16.09 -18.97 -36.58
C ASN A 143 16.47 -19.55 -35.22
N ILE A 144 16.57 -18.69 -34.21
CA ILE A 144 16.91 -19.08 -32.85
C ILE A 144 15.78 -19.88 -32.20
N LEU A 145 16.14 -21.05 -31.67
CA LEU A 145 15.31 -21.76 -30.71
C LEU A 145 15.55 -21.15 -29.33
N ASN A 146 14.54 -20.48 -28.79
CA ASN A 146 14.64 -19.79 -27.50
C ASN A 146 14.86 -20.74 -26.30
N THR A 147 14.71 -22.05 -26.50
CA THR A 147 14.97 -23.08 -25.49
C THR A 147 15.33 -24.41 -26.16
N PRO A 148 16.27 -25.19 -25.61
CA PRO A 148 17.17 -24.84 -24.51
C PRO A 148 18.28 -23.89 -24.98
N VAL A 149 18.77 -23.02 -24.10
CA VAL A 149 19.96 -22.19 -24.34
C VAL A 149 20.97 -22.44 -23.24
N GLU A 150 22.24 -22.60 -23.62
CA GLU A 150 23.32 -22.83 -22.67
C GLU A 150 24.21 -21.58 -22.55
N LEU A 151 24.49 -21.20 -21.31
CA LEU A 151 25.40 -20.12 -20.98
C LEU A 151 26.56 -20.69 -20.15
N ARG A 152 27.79 -20.55 -20.64
CA ARG A 152 29.00 -20.96 -19.93
C ARG A 152 29.89 -19.76 -19.65
N TRP A 153 30.54 -19.72 -18.50
CA TRP A 153 31.46 -18.62 -18.16
C TRP A 153 32.60 -19.09 -17.28
N LYS A 154 33.63 -18.25 -17.22
CA LYS A 154 34.83 -18.47 -16.41
C LYS A 154 34.73 -17.60 -15.16
N SER A 155 34.67 -18.23 -13.98
CA SER A 155 34.51 -17.50 -12.71
C SER A 155 35.69 -16.58 -12.39
N SER A 156 36.87 -16.84 -12.97
CA SER A 156 38.02 -15.94 -12.90
C SER A 156 37.90 -14.82 -13.94
N GLY A 157 37.52 -13.62 -13.49
CA GLY A 157 37.56 -12.40 -14.31
C GLY A 157 36.19 -11.81 -14.67
N ILE A 158 35.11 -12.57 -14.55
CA ILE A 158 33.74 -12.07 -14.67
C ILE A 158 32.88 -12.53 -13.51
N SER A 159 31.93 -11.71 -13.08
CA SER A 159 31.00 -11.98 -11.98
C SER A 159 29.57 -11.73 -12.43
N LEU A 160 28.63 -12.53 -11.93
CA LEU A 160 27.20 -12.24 -12.03
C LEU A 160 26.83 -11.28 -10.91
N MET A 161 26.64 -10.02 -11.24
CA MET A 161 26.28 -8.98 -10.29
C MET A 161 24.76 -8.86 -10.17
N ALA A 162 24.21 -8.90 -8.96
CA ALA A 162 22.78 -8.66 -8.76
C ALA A 162 22.40 -7.21 -9.12
N VAL A 163 21.59 -7.05 -10.16
CA VAL A 163 21.02 -5.78 -10.64
C VAL A 163 19.79 -5.39 -9.82
N ASP A 164 18.90 -6.35 -9.57
CA ASP A 164 17.75 -6.24 -8.70
C ASP A 164 17.65 -7.46 -7.78
N GLY A 165 17.07 -7.27 -6.59
CA GLY A 165 16.94 -8.33 -5.59
C GLY A 165 18.17 -8.55 -4.71
N GLN A 166 19.04 -7.56 -4.55
CA GLN A 166 20.23 -7.69 -3.69
C GLN A 166 19.90 -8.01 -2.23
N HIS A 167 18.90 -7.36 -1.62
CA HIS A 167 18.52 -7.68 -0.25
C HIS A 167 18.05 -9.15 -0.13
N ARG A 168 17.38 -9.68 -1.16
CA ARG A 168 16.98 -11.09 -1.25
C ARG A 168 18.20 -12.00 -1.36
N LEU A 169 19.13 -11.69 -2.26
CA LEU A 169 20.38 -12.43 -2.42
C LEU A 169 21.18 -12.50 -1.12
N VAL A 170 21.37 -11.37 -0.44
CA VAL A 170 22.11 -11.31 0.83
C VAL A 170 21.38 -12.09 1.92
N THR A 171 20.05 -12.03 1.97
CA THR A 171 19.28 -12.86 2.92
C THR A 171 19.49 -14.36 2.68
N LEU A 172 19.47 -14.81 1.42
CA LEU A 172 19.74 -16.21 1.08
C LEU A 172 21.17 -16.63 1.44
N LYS A 173 22.17 -15.80 1.09
CA LYS A 173 23.57 -16.03 1.48
C LYS A 173 23.71 -16.08 3.01
N ALA A 174 23.04 -15.18 3.73
CA ALA A 174 23.05 -15.13 5.19
C ALA A 174 22.47 -16.40 5.81
N ILE A 175 21.29 -16.85 5.37
CA ILE A 175 20.68 -18.10 5.84
C ILE A 175 21.61 -19.28 5.53
N ARG A 176 22.24 -19.35 4.34
CA ARG A 176 23.19 -20.42 4.00
C ARG A 176 24.56 -20.31 4.69
N GLY A 177 24.87 -19.19 5.36
CA GLY A 177 26.19 -18.94 5.96
C GLY A 177 27.30 -18.74 4.93
N LEU A 178 26.96 -18.12 3.79
CA LEU A 178 27.84 -17.93 2.63
C LEU A 178 28.27 -16.47 2.43
N LEU A 179 28.19 -15.64 3.47
CA LEU A 179 28.62 -14.24 3.41
C LEU A 179 30.15 -14.14 3.35
N ASP A 180 30.68 -13.15 2.64
CA ASP A 180 32.12 -13.05 2.35
C ASP A 180 32.89 -12.45 3.56
N SER A 181 32.28 -11.48 4.26
CA SER A 181 32.88 -10.77 5.41
C SER A 181 32.59 -11.42 6.76
N ASP A 182 33.59 -11.46 7.65
CA ASP A 182 33.45 -12.01 9.00
C ASP A 182 32.51 -11.18 9.89
N ASP A 183 32.49 -9.85 9.72
CA ASP A 183 31.55 -8.97 10.43
C ASP A 183 30.10 -9.26 10.03
N GLU A 184 29.86 -9.53 8.74
CA GLU A 184 28.54 -9.87 8.24
C GLU A 184 28.07 -11.24 8.75
N LYS A 185 28.96 -12.25 8.72
CA LYS A 185 28.68 -13.56 9.32
C LYS A 185 28.31 -13.42 10.80
N ALA A 186 29.04 -12.61 11.56
CA ALA A 186 28.74 -12.36 12.95
C ALA A 186 27.37 -11.68 13.15
N TYR A 187 27.04 -10.68 12.33
CA TYR A 187 25.78 -9.94 12.41
C TYR A 187 24.54 -10.78 12.06
N TYR A 188 24.68 -11.70 11.10
CA TYR A 188 23.60 -12.55 10.57
C TYR A 188 23.59 -13.98 11.13
N LYS A 189 24.48 -14.31 12.07
CA LYS A 189 24.66 -15.67 12.62
C LYS A 189 23.36 -16.38 13.01
N SER A 190 22.40 -15.66 13.59
CA SER A 190 21.10 -16.24 13.99
C SER A 190 20.28 -16.79 12.83
N LEU A 191 20.48 -16.30 11.60
CA LEU A 191 19.75 -16.77 10.42
C LEU A 191 20.26 -18.13 9.93
N GLU A 192 21.50 -18.50 10.27
CA GLU A 192 22.10 -19.78 9.87
C GLU A 192 21.41 -21.00 10.52
N GLU A 193 20.68 -20.79 11.62
CA GLU A 193 19.88 -21.83 12.27
C GLU A 193 18.74 -22.34 11.36
N HIS A 194 18.36 -21.56 10.35
CA HIS A 194 17.27 -21.84 9.43
C HIS A 194 17.72 -22.37 8.05
N LYS A 195 18.97 -22.85 7.92
CA LYS A 195 19.54 -23.37 6.65
C LYS A 195 18.65 -24.38 5.94
N SER A 196 17.98 -25.24 6.72
CA SER A 196 17.13 -26.31 6.21
C SER A 196 15.91 -25.83 5.42
N ILE A 197 15.42 -24.61 5.69
CA ILE A 197 14.27 -24.04 4.99
C ILE A 197 14.55 -23.84 3.51
N LEU A 198 15.82 -23.68 3.12
CA LEU A 198 16.23 -23.46 1.74
C LEU A 198 16.66 -24.75 1.02
N ASN A 199 16.58 -25.91 1.66
CA ASN A 199 16.95 -27.17 1.01
C ASN A 199 16.04 -27.43 -0.20
N ASP A 200 16.62 -27.94 -1.29
CA ASP A 200 15.92 -28.31 -2.52
C ASP A 200 15.14 -27.16 -3.20
N ILE A 201 15.55 -25.90 -2.96
CA ILE A 201 14.98 -24.73 -3.64
C ILE A 201 15.86 -24.33 -4.83
N ASP A 202 15.24 -24.17 -5.99
CA ASP A 202 15.82 -23.43 -7.11
C ASP A 202 15.37 -21.97 -7.08
N ILE A 203 16.33 -21.07 -7.19
CA ILE A 203 16.11 -19.62 -7.17
C ILE A 203 15.86 -19.12 -8.60
N PRO A 204 14.66 -18.57 -8.88
CA PRO A 204 14.38 -17.96 -10.18
C PRO A 204 15.40 -16.84 -10.43
N THR A 205 16.08 -16.89 -11.57
CA THR A 205 17.17 -15.98 -11.90
C THR A 205 17.05 -15.53 -13.34
N THR A 206 17.18 -14.22 -13.58
CA THR A 206 17.29 -13.62 -14.90
C THR A 206 18.71 -13.09 -15.06
N ILE A 207 19.48 -13.67 -15.98
CA ILE A 207 20.85 -13.24 -16.27
C ILE A 207 20.84 -12.34 -17.50
N LEU A 208 21.26 -11.10 -17.34
CA LEU A 208 21.38 -10.09 -18.38
C LEU A 208 22.79 -10.04 -18.95
N PHE A 209 22.87 -9.81 -20.24
CA PHE A 209 24.13 -9.50 -20.92
C PHE A 209 23.86 -8.57 -22.10
N PHE A 210 24.90 -7.82 -22.49
CA PHE A 210 24.78 -6.61 -23.31
C PHE A 210 25.57 -6.79 -24.59
N PRO A 211 24.90 -7.24 -25.65
CA PRO A 211 25.64 -7.80 -26.76
C PRO A 211 26.19 -6.69 -27.69
N ASN A 212 25.77 -5.43 -27.53
CA ASN A 212 26.39 -4.23 -28.14
C ASN A 212 27.54 -3.62 -27.32
N SER A 213 27.94 -4.24 -26.21
CA SER A 213 28.96 -3.70 -25.30
C SER A 213 30.24 -4.52 -25.35
N TYR A 214 30.90 -4.57 -26.51
CA TYR A 214 32.18 -5.27 -26.72
C TYR A 214 33.29 -4.31 -27.12
N GLN A 215 34.56 -4.69 -26.88
CA GLN A 215 35.72 -3.89 -27.27
C GLN A 215 36.00 -3.93 -28.78
N ASP A 216 35.89 -5.13 -29.38
CA ASP A 216 36.19 -5.38 -30.79
C ASP A 216 35.32 -6.54 -31.32
N LEU A 217 35.10 -6.59 -32.63
CA LEU A 217 34.32 -7.63 -33.31
C LEU A 217 35.25 -8.48 -34.18
N SER A 218 35.10 -9.80 -34.13
CA SER A 218 35.86 -10.70 -35.00
C SER A 218 35.30 -10.66 -36.42
N GLU A 219 36.18 -10.74 -37.42
CA GLU A 219 35.81 -10.77 -38.85
C GLU A 219 34.75 -11.86 -39.13
N GLY A 220 33.72 -11.52 -39.92
CA GLY A 220 32.59 -12.39 -40.23
C GLY A 220 31.55 -12.59 -39.12
N SER A 221 31.78 -12.05 -37.90
CA SER A 221 30.77 -12.16 -36.82
C SER A 221 29.56 -11.28 -37.04
N GLU A 222 29.73 -10.16 -37.74
CA GLU A 222 28.68 -9.20 -38.07
C GLU A 222 27.59 -9.83 -38.95
N GLU A 223 27.99 -10.45 -40.05
CA GLU A 223 27.08 -11.12 -41.00
C GLU A 223 26.22 -12.19 -40.29
N ILE A 224 26.83 -12.97 -39.40
CA ILE A 224 26.12 -14.01 -38.64
C ILE A 224 25.15 -13.38 -37.62
N LEU A 225 25.53 -12.28 -36.97
CA LEU A 225 24.65 -11.60 -36.01
C LEU A 225 23.43 -10.99 -36.71
N ASP A 226 23.61 -10.40 -37.89
CA ASP A 226 22.51 -9.83 -38.67
C ASP A 226 21.59 -10.91 -39.26
N GLU A 227 22.15 -12.07 -39.64
CA GLU A 227 21.38 -13.23 -40.07
C GLU A 227 20.51 -13.78 -38.94
N VAL A 228 21.11 -13.96 -37.75
CA VAL A 228 20.46 -14.63 -36.61
C VAL A 228 19.55 -13.68 -35.82
N PHE A 229 19.84 -12.38 -35.84
CA PHE A 229 19.07 -11.33 -35.18
C PHE A 229 18.78 -10.18 -36.16
N PRO A 230 17.81 -10.36 -37.07
CA PRO A 230 17.45 -9.28 -37.99
C PRO A 230 16.78 -8.14 -37.23
N ASN A 231 17.14 -6.89 -37.55
CA ASN A 231 16.58 -5.64 -37.01
C ASN A 231 16.93 -5.27 -35.55
N SER A 232 17.93 -5.89 -34.92
CA SER A 232 18.35 -5.54 -33.55
C SER A 232 19.28 -4.33 -33.46
N GLY A 233 19.66 -3.71 -34.59
CA GLY A 233 20.40 -2.44 -34.61
C GLY A 233 21.78 -2.53 -33.99
N TRP A 234 22.47 -3.66 -34.16
CA TRP A 234 23.82 -3.94 -33.65
C TRP A 234 24.87 -2.93 -34.09
N LEU A 235 24.68 -2.36 -35.29
CA LEU A 235 25.64 -1.51 -36.00
C LEU A 235 25.30 -0.02 -35.96
N GLU A 236 24.02 0.31 -35.80
CA GLU A 236 23.54 1.69 -35.94
C GLU A 236 23.70 2.52 -34.66
N ASN A 237 23.95 1.88 -33.52
CA ASN A 237 24.12 2.56 -32.24
C ASN A 237 25.58 2.46 -31.78
N GLU A 238 26.19 3.60 -31.46
CA GLU A 238 27.50 3.66 -30.80
C GLU A 238 27.59 2.62 -29.67
N GLN A 239 28.69 1.86 -29.62
CA GLN A 239 28.94 0.87 -28.58
C GLN A 239 28.70 1.48 -27.19
N LYS A 240 27.72 0.94 -26.46
CA LYS A 240 27.30 1.47 -25.17
C LYS A 240 28.04 0.86 -24.01
N ASP A 241 28.20 1.66 -22.97
CA ASP A 241 28.83 1.23 -21.74
C ASP A 241 27.88 0.34 -20.94
N ILE A 242 28.40 -0.80 -20.47
CA ILE A 242 27.70 -1.76 -19.60
C ILE A 242 27.04 -1.03 -18.42
N LYS A 243 27.74 -0.05 -17.83
CA LYS A 243 27.25 0.76 -16.71
C LYS A 243 25.97 1.53 -17.04
N GLU A 244 25.92 2.17 -18.20
CA GLU A 244 24.76 2.95 -18.63
C GLU A 244 23.54 2.05 -18.80
N ILE A 245 23.72 0.89 -19.45
CA ILE A 245 22.64 -0.07 -19.67
C ILE A 245 22.12 -0.61 -18.35
N ILE A 246 22.99 -1.03 -17.42
CA ILE A 246 22.56 -1.55 -16.11
C ILE A 246 21.81 -0.47 -15.33
N ARG A 247 22.26 0.79 -15.34
CA ARG A 247 21.54 1.90 -14.69
C ARG A 247 20.14 2.09 -15.26
N ASN A 248 20.02 2.09 -16.59
CA ASN A 248 18.73 2.25 -17.25
C ASN A 248 17.79 1.09 -16.88
N VAL A 249 18.26 -0.15 -16.94
CA VAL A 249 17.49 -1.33 -16.51
C VAL A 249 17.09 -1.23 -15.04
N PHE A 250 18.01 -0.85 -14.15
CA PHE A 250 17.71 -0.68 -12.72
C PHE A 250 16.65 0.41 -12.49
N VAL A 251 16.77 1.55 -13.16
CA VAL A 251 15.82 2.65 -13.08
C VAL A 251 14.44 2.22 -13.60
N ASP A 252 14.38 1.51 -14.71
CA ASP A 252 13.12 1.07 -15.34
C ASP A 252 12.40 0.01 -14.48
N VAL A 253 13.14 -0.95 -13.93
CA VAL A 253 12.61 -1.94 -12.99
C VAL A 253 12.01 -1.26 -11.75
N ASN A 254 12.68 -0.22 -11.23
CA ASN A 254 12.21 0.49 -10.03
C ASN A 254 11.12 1.54 -10.28
N LYS A 255 11.16 2.26 -11.42
CA LYS A 255 10.19 3.34 -11.72
C LYS A 255 8.81 2.78 -12.10
N ASN A 256 8.75 1.63 -12.76
CA ASN A 256 7.49 1.04 -13.20
C ASN A 256 6.74 0.30 -12.08
N ALA A 257 7.42 -0.03 -10.98
CA ALA A 257 6.80 -0.56 -9.76
C ALA A 257 6.07 0.56 -8.99
N LYS A 258 4.89 0.97 -9.45
CA LYS A 258 4.02 1.88 -8.69
C LYS A 258 3.64 1.21 -7.37
N THR A 259 3.98 1.84 -6.25
CA THR A 259 3.51 1.39 -4.93
C THR A 259 1.97 1.39 -4.93
N PRO A 260 1.32 0.27 -4.57
CA PRO A 260 -0.13 0.24 -4.44
C PRO A 260 -0.63 1.32 -3.47
N SER A 261 -1.86 1.79 -3.67
CA SER A 261 -2.54 2.65 -2.69
C SER A 261 -2.78 1.88 -1.39
N GLU A 262 -2.97 2.59 -0.28
CA GLU A 262 -3.22 1.93 1.01
C GLU A 262 -4.56 1.18 1.01
N SER A 263 -5.57 1.72 0.30
CA SER A 263 -6.84 1.05 0.04
C SER A 263 -6.64 -0.30 -0.64
N ARG A 264 -5.71 -0.39 -1.61
CA ARG A 264 -5.39 -1.64 -2.31
C ARG A 264 -4.56 -2.59 -1.46
N ASN A 265 -3.67 -2.08 -0.61
CA ASN A 265 -2.98 -2.90 0.39
C ASN A 265 -3.99 -3.53 1.35
N ILE A 266 -4.93 -2.75 1.91
CA ILE A 266 -6.00 -3.26 2.79
C ILE A 266 -6.85 -4.30 2.06
N LEU A 267 -7.19 -4.08 0.78
CA LEU A 267 -7.97 -5.04 -0.02
C LEU A 267 -7.25 -6.37 -0.29
N LEU A 268 -5.91 -6.38 -0.32
CA LEU A 268 -5.13 -7.55 -0.70
C LEU A 268 -4.41 -8.20 0.49
N ASN A 269 -4.38 -7.54 1.64
CA ASN A 269 -3.67 -8.04 2.81
C ASN A 269 -4.44 -9.21 3.46
N GLU A 270 -3.90 -10.41 3.34
CA GLU A 270 -4.40 -11.64 3.96
C GLU A 270 -3.73 -11.96 5.30
N LYS A 271 -2.71 -11.17 5.69
CA LYS A 271 -1.95 -11.35 6.93
C LYS A 271 -2.41 -10.40 8.05
N ASP A 272 -3.34 -9.50 7.77
CA ASP A 272 -3.93 -8.59 8.75
C ASP A 272 -5.41 -8.91 8.92
N ILE A 273 -5.80 -9.33 10.14
CA ILE A 273 -7.18 -9.71 10.41
C ILE A 273 -8.15 -8.52 10.33
N CYS A 274 -7.71 -7.30 10.68
CA CYS A 274 -8.52 -6.09 10.57
C CYS A 274 -8.81 -5.76 9.10
N ALA A 275 -7.86 -6.01 8.21
CA ALA A 275 -8.05 -5.88 6.77
C ALA A 275 -9.11 -6.87 6.26
N ILE A 276 -9.05 -8.12 6.73
CA ILE A 276 -10.05 -9.16 6.43
C ILE A 276 -11.44 -8.76 6.95
N PHE A 277 -11.55 -8.25 8.17
CA PHE A 277 -12.83 -7.76 8.74
C PHE A 277 -13.39 -6.59 7.95
N ALA A 278 -12.56 -5.60 7.59
CA ALA A 278 -12.99 -4.46 6.79
C ALA A 278 -13.55 -4.88 5.41
N ARG A 279 -12.88 -5.83 4.75
CA ARG A 279 -13.39 -6.43 3.50
C ARG A 279 -14.73 -7.14 3.72
N HIS A 280 -14.85 -7.93 4.78
CA HIS A 280 -16.09 -8.63 5.09
C HIS A 280 -17.26 -7.66 5.33
N ILE A 281 -17.06 -6.60 6.12
CA ILE A 281 -18.08 -5.56 6.35
C ILE A 281 -18.56 -4.96 5.02
N PHE A 282 -17.62 -4.56 4.16
CA PHE A 282 -17.92 -3.99 2.85
C PHE A 282 -18.75 -4.95 1.99
N SER A 283 -18.34 -6.23 1.93
CA SER A 283 -19.07 -7.27 1.22
C SER A 283 -20.48 -7.45 1.76
N THR A 284 -20.64 -7.54 3.08
CA THR A 284 -21.96 -7.74 3.70
C THR A 284 -22.89 -6.56 3.46
N ILE A 285 -22.44 -5.32 3.62
CA ILE A 285 -23.26 -4.13 3.35
C ILE A 285 -23.65 -4.08 1.86
N LYS A 286 -22.70 -4.38 0.97
CA LYS A 286 -22.96 -4.43 -0.47
C LYS A 286 -23.98 -5.50 -0.85
N GLU A 287 -24.05 -6.62 -0.14
CA GLU A 287 -25.01 -7.69 -0.42
C GLU A 287 -26.46 -7.33 -0.05
N ILE A 288 -26.68 -6.37 0.85
CA ILE A 288 -28.02 -5.89 1.24
C ILE A 288 -28.75 -5.28 0.03
N ASP A 289 -28.05 -4.41 -0.70
CA ASP A 289 -28.48 -3.89 -2.00
C ASP A 289 -27.24 -3.64 -2.86
N LYS A 290 -26.97 -4.60 -3.76
CA LYS A 290 -25.81 -4.59 -4.64
C LYS A 290 -25.79 -3.37 -5.55
N ASN A 291 -26.95 -2.83 -5.90
CA ASN A 291 -27.02 -1.69 -6.80
C ASN A 291 -26.62 -0.43 -6.06
N THR A 292 -27.32 -0.06 -4.99
CA THR A 292 -27.08 1.23 -4.32
C THR A 292 -25.78 1.25 -3.52
N TYR A 293 -25.50 0.21 -2.71
CA TYR A 293 -24.34 0.24 -1.81
C TYR A 293 -22.99 0.13 -2.53
N SER A 294 -22.96 -0.41 -3.76
CA SER A 294 -21.76 -0.38 -4.60
C SER A 294 -21.24 1.03 -4.86
N TYR A 295 -22.12 2.04 -4.79
CA TYR A 295 -21.79 3.44 -5.06
C TYR A 295 -21.64 4.28 -3.79
N LEU A 296 -22.21 3.82 -2.68
CA LEU A 296 -22.08 4.46 -1.38
C LEU A 296 -20.77 4.07 -0.66
N LEU A 297 -20.18 2.92 -1.01
CA LEU A 297 -18.97 2.39 -0.39
C LEU A 297 -17.76 2.61 -1.29
N ASP A 298 -16.73 3.30 -0.79
CA ASP A 298 -15.50 3.53 -1.53
C ASP A 298 -14.36 2.60 -1.10
N PHE A 299 -14.07 1.59 -1.90
CA PHE A 299 -12.99 0.63 -1.62
C PHE A 299 -11.70 0.92 -2.40
N ASP A 300 -11.71 1.81 -3.38
CA ASP A 300 -10.53 2.15 -4.20
C ASP A 300 -10.31 3.66 -4.21
N SER A 301 -9.98 4.19 -3.03
CA SER A 301 -9.68 5.61 -2.84
C SER A 301 -8.27 5.94 -3.39
N PRO A 302 -8.09 7.14 -3.98
CA PRO A 302 -6.78 7.63 -4.38
C PRO A 302 -5.82 7.77 -3.19
N ARG A 303 -4.51 7.76 -3.49
CA ARG A 303 -3.46 7.94 -2.47
C ARG A 303 -3.68 9.19 -1.61
N ASN A 304 -3.51 9.04 -0.30
CA ASN A 304 -3.72 10.07 0.75
C ASN A 304 -5.19 10.48 0.98
N LYS A 305 -6.15 9.79 0.37
CA LYS A 305 -7.60 10.02 0.58
C LYS A 305 -8.32 8.81 1.17
N GLU A 306 -7.60 7.77 1.54
CA GLU A 306 -8.16 6.49 1.98
C GLU A 306 -8.95 6.60 3.28
N PHE A 307 -8.64 7.61 4.11
CA PHE A 307 -9.29 7.85 5.39
C PHE A 307 -10.16 9.12 5.39
N GLN A 308 -10.46 9.67 4.21
CA GLN A 308 -11.18 10.92 4.06
C GLN A 308 -12.30 10.80 3.04
N ILE A 309 -13.42 11.45 3.31
CA ILE A 309 -14.54 11.53 2.37
C ILE A 309 -14.57 12.93 1.77
N ASP A 310 -14.42 13.00 0.44
CA ASP A 310 -14.53 14.26 -0.29
C ASP A 310 -15.89 14.92 -0.05
N GLN A 311 -15.90 16.24 0.17
CA GLN A 311 -17.08 16.99 0.66
C GLN A 311 -18.34 16.77 -0.17
N ASN A 312 -18.24 16.73 -1.50
CA ASN A 312 -19.41 16.58 -2.38
C ASN A 312 -19.68 15.14 -2.79
N ARG A 313 -18.79 14.19 -2.45
CA ARG A 313 -18.93 12.82 -2.94
C ARG A 313 -20.03 12.10 -2.15
N PRO A 314 -21.01 11.45 -2.81
CA PRO A 314 -22.14 10.80 -2.14
C PRO A 314 -21.76 9.39 -1.67
N ILE A 315 -20.78 9.30 -0.77
CA ILE A 315 -20.35 8.04 -0.14
C ILE A 315 -20.58 8.08 1.37
N ILE A 316 -20.90 6.94 1.97
CA ILE A 316 -21.10 6.80 3.43
C ILE A 316 -19.78 6.54 4.16
N THR A 317 -18.87 5.76 3.55
CA THR A 317 -17.58 5.42 4.14
C THR A 317 -16.56 4.95 3.10
N THR A 318 -15.31 4.83 3.50
CA THR A 318 -14.20 4.26 2.72
C THR A 318 -13.66 3.00 3.42
N ILE A 319 -13.01 2.11 2.66
CA ILE A 319 -12.41 0.91 3.26
C ILE A 319 -11.33 1.27 4.28
N GLY A 320 -10.61 2.38 4.07
CA GLY A 320 -9.62 2.87 5.03
C GLY A 320 -10.25 3.31 6.35
N ILE A 321 -11.40 3.99 6.32
CA ILE A 321 -12.10 4.37 7.57
C ILE A 321 -12.52 3.13 8.34
N VAL A 322 -13.16 2.16 7.68
CA VAL A 322 -13.59 0.91 8.32
C VAL A 322 -12.40 0.11 8.84
N TYR A 323 -11.33 -0.01 8.07
CA TYR A 323 -10.09 -0.64 8.52
C TYR A 323 -9.55 -0.01 9.80
N ARG A 324 -9.50 1.33 9.86
CA ARG A 324 -9.03 2.04 11.06
C ARG A 324 -9.95 1.84 12.28
N ILE A 325 -11.25 1.73 12.06
CA ILE A 325 -12.18 1.34 13.14
C ILE A 325 -11.83 -0.05 13.65
N CYS A 326 -11.61 -1.03 12.76
CA CYS A 326 -11.16 -2.36 13.14
C CYS A 326 -9.79 -2.32 13.86
N GLU A 327 -8.85 -1.48 13.44
CA GLU A 327 -7.59 -1.32 14.16
C GLU A 327 -7.82 -0.85 15.61
N ASN A 328 -8.63 0.20 15.79
CA ASN A 328 -8.94 0.73 17.12
C ASN A 328 -9.67 -0.31 17.99
N LEU A 329 -10.53 -1.12 17.39
CA LEU A 329 -11.30 -2.16 18.08
C LEU A 329 -10.53 -3.46 18.28
N PHE A 330 -9.51 -3.83 17.52
CA PHE A 330 -8.92 -5.18 17.65
C PHE A 330 -7.43 -5.17 17.91
N LYS A 331 -6.77 -4.01 17.82
CA LYS A 331 -5.36 -3.85 18.20
C LYS A 331 -5.26 -3.24 19.60
N ASP A 332 -4.26 -3.69 20.36
CA ASP A 332 -3.97 -3.14 21.68
C ASP A 332 -3.41 -1.71 21.54
N THR A 333 -4.16 -0.72 21.98
CA THR A 333 -3.79 0.69 21.82
C THR A 333 -3.20 1.26 23.11
N LYS A 334 -1.90 1.01 23.38
CA LYS A 334 -1.10 1.88 24.28
C LYS A 334 0.37 1.98 23.84
N GLY A 335 0.68 3.05 23.08
CA GLY A 335 2.04 3.57 22.92
C GLY A 335 2.86 2.92 21.82
N ASP A 336 3.22 3.75 20.83
CA ASP A 336 4.08 3.46 19.67
C ASP A 336 3.62 2.28 18.79
N ARG A 337 3.37 2.56 17.51
CA ARG A 337 2.79 1.64 16.50
C ARG A 337 3.69 0.45 16.13
N ARG A 338 4.64 0.08 17.00
CA ARG A 338 5.65 -0.95 16.78
C ARG A 338 5.88 -1.85 18.00
N LYS A 339 5.17 -1.70 19.13
CA LYS A 339 5.53 -2.41 20.38
C LYS A 339 4.43 -2.99 21.28
N SER A 340 3.14 -2.71 21.12
CA SER A 340 2.10 -3.44 21.86
C SER A 340 1.08 -4.06 20.90
N GLU A 341 1.38 -5.27 20.43
CA GLU A 341 0.49 -6.07 19.57
C GLU A 341 0.15 -7.40 20.25
N ASP A 342 0.03 -7.41 21.59
CA ASP A 342 -0.11 -8.64 22.37
C ASP A 342 -1.35 -9.46 21.99
N GLY A 343 -2.38 -8.82 21.41
CA GLY A 343 -3.61 -9.44 20.90
C GLY A 343 -4.75 -9.50 21.92
N ASN A 344 -4.63 -8.80 23.06
CA ASN A 344 -5.60 -8.87 24.15
C ASN A 344 -6.97 -8.33 23.72
N ALA A 345 -6.98 -7.17 23.07
CA ALA A 345 -8.14 -6.55 22.44
C ALA A 345 -8.87 -7.52 21.50
N LEU A 346 -8.14 -8.15 20.60
CA LEU A 346 -8.68 -9.12 19.64
C LEU A 346 -9.36 -10.29 20.36
N ARG A 347 -8.65 -10.91 21.31
CA ARG A 347 -9.15 -12.08 22.06
C ARG A 347 -10.37 -11.76 22.89
N ALA A 348 -10.37 -10.64 23.60
CA ALA A 348 -11.48 -10.22 24.45
C ALA A 348 -12.74 -9.91 23.64
N ARG A 349 -12.62 -9.11 22.57
CA ARG A 349 -13.77 -8.64 21.79
C ARG A 349 -14.37 -9.70 20.88
N LEU A 350 -13.60 -10.75 20.54
CA LEU A 350 -14.11 -11.92 19.81
C LEU A 350 -14.46 -13.09 20.74
N ASN A 351 -14.35 -12.91 22.06
CA ASN A 351 -14.57 -13.94 23.08
C ASN A 351 -13.84 -15.26 22.78
N LEU A 352 -12.54 -15.19 22.52
CA LEU A 352 -11.75 -16.35 22.10
C LEU A 352 -11.31 -17.27 23.24
N TYR A 353 -11.42 -16.81 24.49
CA TYR A 353 -10.94 -17.55 25.67
C TYR A 353 -11.65 -18.89 25.91
N ASP A 354 -12.88 -19.03 25.42
CA ASP A 354 -13.69 -20.25 25.58
C ASP A 354 -13.60 -21.20 24.36
N LEU A 355 -12.74 -20.89 23.37
CA LEU A 355 -12.64 -21.65 22.13
C LEU A 355 -11.42 -22.55 22.10
N GLU A 356 -11.64 -23.81 21.73
CA GLU A 356 -10.55 -24.74 21.44
C GLU A 356 -9.98 -24.45 20.05
N PHE A 357 -8.68 -24.18 20.00
CA PHE A 357 -7.90 -24.08 18.77
C PHE A 357 -7.15 -25.39 18.51
N ASP A 358 -6.95 -25.73 17.24
CA ASP A 358 -6.20 -26.92 16.86
C ASP A 358 -4.72 -26.81 17.30
N SER A 359 -4.16 -27.91 17.79
CA SER A 359 -2.87 -27.99 18.49
C SER A 359 -1.65 -27.63 17.63
N GLU A 360 -1.77 -27.72 16.31
CA GLU A 360 -0.70 -27.38 15.35
C GLU A 360 -0.61 -25.87 15.03
N SER A 361 -1.39 -25.02 15.70
CA SER A 361 -1.48 -23.59 15.42
C SER A 361 -0.82 -22.70 16.50
N VAL A 362 -0.77 -21.38 16.25
CA VAL A 362 -0.26 -20.39 17.22
C VAL A 362 -1.04 -20.55 18.53
N LYS A 363 -0.38 -20.53 19.69
CA LYS A 363 -1.12 -20.59 20.96
C LYS A 363 -2.07 -19.40 21.06
N LEU A 364 -3.22 -19.59 21.72
CA LEU A 364 -4.19 -18.51 21.89
C LEU A 364 -3.55 -17.26 22.50
N GLU A 365 -2.68 -17.43 23.50
CA GLU A 365 -1.95 -16.34 24.17
C GLU A 365 -1.07 -15.50 23.23
N ASP A 366 -0.55 -16.14 22.17
CA ASP A 366 0.33 -15.53 21.18
C ASP A 366 -0.46 -15.00 19.95
N LEU A 367 -1.78 -15.18 19.92
CA LEU A 367 -2.62 -14.83 18.77
C LEU A 367 -2.81 -13.32 18.65
N THR A 368 -2.22 -12.69 17.64
CA THR A 368 -2.30 -11.24 17.43
C THR A 368 -3.07 -10.90 16.15
N PRO A 369 -3.43 -9.62 15.91
CA PRO A 369 -4.06 -9.18 14.66
C PRO A 369 -3.22 -9.44 13.38
N PHE A 370 -1.93 -9.74 13.54
CA PHE A 370 -1.01 -10.04 12.43
C PHE A 370 -0.42 -11.45 12.48
N ASP A 371 -0.56 -12.13 13.62
CA ASP A 371 0.05 -13.43 13.86
C ASP A 371 -1.01 -14.51 14.14
N PHE A 372 -1.48 -15.14 13.06
CA PHE A 372 -2.49 -16.20 13.10
C PHE A 372 -2.27 -17.19 11.95
N SER A 373 -2.69 -18.45 12.13
CA SER A 373 -2.67 -19.47 11.08
C SER A 373 -3.87 -19.34 10.13
N TYR A 374 -3.84 -20.06 9.00
CA TYR A 374 -4.97 -20.12 8.07
C TYR A 374 -6.26 -20.67 8.72
N SER A 375 -6.15 -21.69 9.57
CA SER A 375 -7.29 -22.26 10.29
C SER A 375 -7.83 -21.26 11.32
N GLN A 376 -6.95 -20.61 12.08
CA GLN A 376 -7.31 -19.57 13.05
C GLN A 376 -8.00 -18.38 12.39
N ARG A 377 -7.53 -17.95 11.21
CA ARG A 377 -8.19 -16.90 10.42
C ARG A 377 -9.67 -17.18 10.21
N ARG A 378 -10.03 -18.42 9.89
CA ARG A 378 -11.44 -18.82 9.69
C ARG A 378 -12.23 -18.68 10.97
N VAL A 379 -11.70 -19.17 12.10
CA VAL A 379 -12.34 -19.06 13.42
C VAL A 379 -12.53 -17.59 13.80
N LEU A 380 -11.49 -16.77 13.66
CA LEU A 380 -11.54 -15.33 13.92
C LEU A 380 -12.63 -14.63 13.09
N LEU A 381 -12.71 -14.94 11.79
CA LEU A 381 -13.72 -14.38 10.91
C LEU A 381 -15.15 -14.85 11.26
N GLU A 382 -15.33 -16.11 11.64
CA GLU A 382 -16.64 -16.60 12.10
C GLU A 382 -17.07 -15.96 13.43
N GLN A 383 -16.14 -15.77 14.37
CA GLN A 383 -16.44 -15.03 15.60
C GLN A 383 -16.78 -13.57 15.30
N PHE A 384 -16.03 -12.91 14.42
CA PHE A 384 -16.33 -11.55 13.99
C PHE A 384 -17.71 -11.43 13.34
N LYS A 385 -18.06 -12.38 12.46
CA LYS A 385 -19.40 -12.48 11.83
C LYS A 385 -20.52 -12.55 12.86
N LYS A 386 -20.32 -13.37 13.89
CA LYS A 386 -21.30 -13.56 14.97
C LYS A 386 -21.46 -12.33 15.85
N SER A 387 -20.36 -11.65 16.15
CA SER A 387 -20.29 -10.60 17.19
C SER A 387 -20.44 -9.18 16.64
N TRP A 388 -19.68 -8.81 15.61
CA TRP A 388 -19.52 -7.41 15.20
C TRP A 388 -20.14 -7.07 13.85
N THR A 389 -20.30 -8.04 12.93
CA THR A 389 -20.82 -7.75 11.57
C THR A 389 -22.16 -7.01 11.62
N GLN A 390 -23.09 -7.45 12.47
CA GLN A 390 -24.40 -6.80 12.59
C GLN A 390 -24.27 -5.36 13.09
N THR A 391 -23.35 -5.08 14.01
CA THR A 391 -23.12 -3.73 14.54
C THR A 391 -22.70 -2.76 13.44
N PHE A 392 -21.72 -3.15 12.61
CA PHE A 392 -21.28 -2.34 11.48
C PHE A 392 -22.37 -2.16 10.43
N VAL A 393 -23.03 -3.24 10.04
CA VAL A 393 -24.12 -3.20 9.07
C VAL A 393 -25.22 -2.25 9.55
N TYR A 394 -25.67 -2.41 10.78
CA TYR A 394 -26.76 -1.63 11.33
C TYR A 394 -26.40 -0.15 11.45
N PHE A 395 -25.19 0.18 11.91
CA PHE A 395 -24.67 1.55 11.94
C PHE A 395 -24.75 2.21 10.56
N TYR A 396 -24.23 1.56 9.52
CA TYR A 396 -24.17 2.11 8.16
C TYR A 396 -25.52 2.15 7.42
N THR A 397 -26.54 1.44 7.92
CA THR A 397 -27.84 1.32 7.26
C THR A 397 -28.98 2.04 7.99
N HIS A 398 -28.88 2.22 9.32
CA HIS A 398 -29.97 2.74 10.16
C HIS A 398 -29.69 4.13 10.77
N LEU A 399 -28.43 4.55 10.86
CA LEU A 399 -28.13 5.92 11.29
C LEU A 399 -28.68 6.93 10.26
N LEU A 400 -29.43 7.91 10.74
CA LEU A 400 -30.28 8.76 9.90
C LEU A 400 -29.54 9.45 8.73
N PRO A 401 -28.36 10.05 8.90
CA PRO A 401 -27.62 10.66 7.79
C PRO A 401 -27.24 9.65 6.69
N PHE A 402 -26.85 8.43 7.06
CA PHE A 402 -26.51 7.38 6.09
C PHE A 402 -27.75 6.86 5.38
N LYS A 403 -28.85 6.64 6.13
CA LYS A 403 -30.15 6.24 5.58
C LYS A 403 -30.70 7.29 4.60
N LYS A 404 -30.60 8.59 4.91
CA LYS A 404 -30.97 9.69 4.01
C LYS A 404 -30.17 9.64 2.71
N LEU A 405 -28.85 9.48 2.80
CA LEU A 405 -28.00 9.39 1.61
C LEU A 405 -28.32 8.16 0.76
N TYR A 406 -28.58 7.01 1.39
CA TYR A 406 -29.03 5.80 0.70
C TYR A 406 -30.32 6.04 -0.10
N ILE A 407 -31.34 6.63 0.53
CA ILE A 407 -32.62 6.92 -0.13
C ILE A 407 -32.41 7.84 -1.34
N SER A 408 -31.56 8.86 -1.22
CA SER A 408 -31.26 9.78 -2.33
C SER A 408 -30.47 9.13 -3.45
N MET A 409 -29.49 8.28 -3.13
CA MET A 409 -28.73 7.54 -4.12
C MET A 409 -29.63 6.55 -4.87
N ASN A 410 -30.46 5.79 -4.14
CA ASN A 410 -31.40 4.85 -4.73
C ASN A 410 -32.41 5.56 -5.63
N LYS A 411 -32.94 6.71 -5.22
CA LYS A 411 -33.80 7.54 -6.08
C LYS A 411 -33.10 7.96 -7.38
N SER A 412 -31.83 8.37 -7.31
CA SER A 412 -31.05 8.71 -8.50
C SER A 412 -30.77 7.51 -9.39
N PHE A 413 -30.64 6.32 -8.81
CA PHE A 413 -30.45 5.07 -9.54
C PHE A 413 -31.73 4.65 -10.27
N GLU A 414 -32.89 4.72 -9.61
CA GLU A 414 -34.19 4.44 -10.23
C GLU A 414 -34.53 5.45 -11.36
N ASP A 415 -34.24 6.75 -11.19
CA ASP A 415 -34.39 7.75 -12.27
C ASP A 415 -33.54 7.37 -13.49
N TRP A 416 -32.31 6.93 -13.26
CA TRP A 416 -31.44 6.47 -14.34
C TRP A 416 -32.00 5.23 -15.06
N LEU A 417 -32.48 4.22 -14.31
CA LEU A 417 -33.09 3.02 -14.90
C LEU A 417 -34.34 3.37 -15.71
N GLU A 418 -35.20 4.24 -15.19
CA GLU A 418 -36.43 4.64 -15.87
C GLU A 418 -36.13 5.39 -17.17
N LYS A 419 -35.23 6.37 -17.14
CA LYS A 419 -34.79 7.12 -18.33
C LYS A 419 -34.10 6.22 -19.36
N THR A 420 -33.30 5.25 -18.89
CA THR A 420 -32.65 4.26 -19.77
C THR A 420 -33.68 3.39 -20.47
N ARG A 421 -34.71 2.90 -19.76
CA ARG A 421 -35.81 2.11 -20.36
C ARG A 421 -36.63 2.89 -21.38
N LYS A 422 -36.76 4.20 -21.17
CA LYS A 422 -37.50 5.12 -22.06
C LYS A 422 -36.66 5.67 -23.21
N ASP A 423 -35.38 5.30 -23.30
CA ASP A 423 -34.40 5.86 -24.27
C ASP A 423 -34.41 7.40 -24.28
N SER A 424 -34.52 7.99 -23.09
CA SER A 424 -34.70 9.43 -22.91
C SER A 424 -33.46 10.12 -22.34
N LEU A 425 -32.32 9.43 -22.30
CA LEU A 425 -31.07 9.97 -21.76
C LEU A 425 -30.33 10.77 -22.85
N THR A 426 -29.86 11.95 -22.49
CA THR A 426 -28.89 12.66 -23.32
C THR A 426 -27.52 11.94 -23.30
N ASP A 427 -26.68 12.18 -24.31
CA ASP A 427 -25.30 11.66 -24.34
C ASP A 427 -24.50 12.01 -23.08
N ASP A 428 -24.69 13.23 -22.57
CA ASP A 428 -24.06 13.70 -21.35
C ASP A 428 -24.58 12.98 -20.12
N GLU A 429 -25.90 12.80 -19.98
CA GLU A 429 -26.48 12.04 -18.87
C GLU A 429 -26.02 10.59 -18.89
N THR A 430 -25.95 9.97 -20.07
CA THR A 430 -25.43 8.62 -20.25
C THR A 430 -24.00 8.51 -19.72
N LYS A 431 -23.12 9.45 -20.10
CA LYS A 431 -21.74 9.50 -19.60
C LYS A 431 -21.69 9.74 -18.08
N ILE A 432 -22.47 10.68 -17.56
CA ILE A 432 -22.51 11.01 -16.12
C ILE A 432 -22.98 9.82 -15.30
N TYR A 433 -24.10 9.20 -15.66
CA TYR A 433 -24.62 8.02 -14.96
C TYR A 433 -23.67 6.84 -15.09
N SER A 434 -23.03 6.66 -16.24
CA SER A 434 -22.02 5.61 -16.41
C SER A 434 -20.82 5.76 -15.47
N VAL A 435 -20.49 7.00 -15.06
CA VAL A 435 -19.41 7.31 -14.12
C VAL A 435 -19.89 7.24 -12.67
N LEU A 436 -21.05 7.84 -12.37
CA LEU A 436 -21.68 7.83 -11.05
C LEU A 436 -21.94 6.39 -10.58
N PHE A 437 -22.39 5.54 -11.50
CA PHE A 437 -22.70 4.13 -11.28
C PHE A 437 -21.64 3.18 -11.89
N GLY A 438 -20.46 3.70 -12.22
CA GLY A 438 -19.36 2.92 -12.81
C GLY A 438 -18.22 2.60 -11.86
N GLY A 439 -18.34 2.97 -10.59
CA GLY A 439 -17.29 2.82 -9.58
C GLY A 439 -16.29 3.98 -9.53
N SER A 440 -15.40 3.94 -8.54
CA SER A 440 -14.38 4.97 -8.28
C SER A 440 -13.37 5.13 -9.42
N GLU A 441 -13.07 4.06 -10.15
CA GLU A 441 -12.10 4.04 -11.24
C GLU A 441 -12.55 4.93 -12.43
N LYS A 442 -13.80 4.79 -12.89
CA LYS A 442 -14.32 5.65 -13.97
C LYS A 442 -14.33 7.13 -13.60
N ARG A 443 -14.66 7.42 -12.34
CA ARG A 443 -14.60 8.79 -11.80
C ARG A 443 -13.17 9.31 -11.77
N PHE A 444 -12.20 8.48 -11.38
CA PHE A 444 -10.79 8.82 -11.39
C PHE A 444 -10.32 9.18 -12.80
N PHE A 445 -10.62 8.36 -13.80
CA PHE A 445 -10.26 8.65 -15.19
C PHE A 445 -10.86 9.97 -15.68
N LEU A 446 -12.16 10.19 -15.46
CA LEU A 446 -12.80 11.46 -15.81
C LEU A 446 -12.12 12.65 -15.10
N GLN A 447 -11.79 12.51 -13.81
CA GLN A 447 -11.14 13.56 -13.03
C GLN A 447 -9.71 13.86 -13.53
N GLN A 448 -8.93 12.84 -13.92
CA GLN A 448 -7.58 13.04 -14.45
C GLN A 448 -7.61 13.67 -15.83
N ASN A 449 -8.50 13.21 -16.71
CA ASN A 449 -8.67 13.80 -18.04
C ASN A 449 -9.18 15.25 -17.96
N ALA A 450 -10.02 15.58 -16.97
CA ALA A 450 -10.45 16.94 -16.68
C ALA A 450 -9.34 17.86 -16.12
N LYS A 451 -8.19 17.30 -15.73
CA LYS A 451 -7.00 18.06 -15.28
C LYS A 451 -5.93 18.20 -16.37
N ASN A 452 -5.85 17.23 -17.29
CA ASN A 452 -4.86 17.19 -18.36
C ASN A 452 -5.25 18.11 -19.51
N ARG A 453 -4.44 19.15 -19.79
CA ARG A 453 -4.66 20.10 -20.88
C ARG A 453 -4.36 19.46 -22.25
N GLY A 454 -5.23 18.57 -22.72
CA GLY A 454 -5.22 17.97 -24.07
C GLY A 454 -6.36 18.48 -24.96
N VAL A 455 -6.48 17.93 -26.18
CA VAL A 455 -7.46 18.36 -27.20
C VAL A 455 -8.92 18.22 -26.71
N GLU A 456 -9.22 17.16 -25.96
CA GLU A 456 -10.57 16.89 -25.39
C GLU A 456 -10.78 17.52 -23.99
N TYR A 457 -9.85 18.37 -23.53
CA TYR A 457 -9.85 18.89 -22.15
C TYR A 457 -11.15 19.60 -21.74
N ASN A 458 -11.71 20.42 -22.63
CA ASN A 458 -12.90 21.20 -22.33
C ASN A 458 -14.12 20.30 -22.11
N ASP A 459 -14.24 19.21 -22.86
CA ASP A 459 -15.34 18.26 -22.77
C ASP A 459 -15.28 17.46 -21.47
N TYR A 460 -14.11 16.92 -21.11
CA TYR A 460 -13.93 16.23 -19.82
C TYR A 460 -14.15 17.16 -18.63
N ARG A 461 -13.69 18.41 -18.71
CA ARG A 461 -13.91 19.40 -17.65
C ARG A 461 -15.38 19.75 -17.49
N PHE A 462 -16.11 19.90 -18.60
CA PHE A 462 -17.55 20.14 -18.60
C PHE A 462 -18.32 18.95 -18.01
N LEU A 463 -18.03 17.72 -18.47
CA LEU A 463 -18.61 16.49 -17.94
C LEU A 463 -18.31 16.30 -16.45
N PHE A 464 -17.08 16.55 -16.03
CA PHE A 464 -16.70 16.46 -14.62
C PHE A 464 -17.45 17.48 -13.76
N LYS A 465 -17.66 18.70 -14.24
CA LYS A 465 -18.47 19.70 -13.54
C LYS A 465 -19.94 19.28 -13.43
N LYS A 466 -20.52 18.71 -14.49
CA LYS A 466 -21.88 18.16 -14.45
C LYS A 466 -22.00 16.99 -13.46
N LEU A 467 -21.01 16.08 -13.43
CA LEU A 467 -20.94 15.01 -12.44
C LEU A 467 -20.91 15.59 -11.02
N GLN A 468 -20.05 16.58 -10.75
CA GLN A 468 -19.96 17.21 -9.43
C GLN A 468 -21.28 17.87 -9.01
N ASN A 469 -22.02 18.47 -9.95
CA ASN A 469 -23.34 19.02 -9.67
C ASN A 469 -24.34 17.91 -9.30
N LYS A 470 -24.32 16.78 -10.02
CA LYS A 470 -25.18 15.63 -9.69
C LYS A 470 -24.83 14.99 -8.35
N GLU A 471 -23.54 14.82 -8.07
CA GLU A 471 -23.03 14.38 -6.76
C GLU A 471 -23.51 15.31 -5.64
N LYS A 472 -23.44 16.62 -5.87
CA LYS A 472 -23.91 17.64 -4.93
C LYS A 472 -25.42 17.57 -4.72
N GLU A 473 -26.21 17.44 -5.79
CA GLU A 473 -27.67 17.28 -5.72
C GLU A 473 -28.07 16.08 -4.86
N ILE A 474 -27.42 14.93 -5.06
CA ILE A 474 -27.65 13.73 -4.24
C ILE A 474 -27.29 14.00 -2.78
N LYS A 475 -26.21 14.74 -2.53
CA LYS A 475 -25.70 15.02 -1.20
C LYS A 475 -26.49 16.12 -0.46
N GLU A 476 -27.17 17.02 -1.16
CA GLU A 476 -27.98 18.07 -0.54
C GLU A 476 -29.10 17.51 0.36
N SER A 477 -29.54 16.27 0.13
CA SER A 477 -30.53 15.59 0.98
C SER A 477 -30.06 15.32 2.42
N ILE A 478 -28.74 15.30 2.67
CA ILE A 478 -28.19 15.09 4.02
C ILE A 478 -28.15 16.39 4.83
N GLY A 479 -28.43 17.54 4.20
CA GLY A 479 -28.38 18.86 4.84
C GLY A 479 -27.04 19.13 5.54
N ASN A 480 -27.14 19.58 6.79
CA ASN A 480 -25.99 19.96 7.62
C ASN A 480 -25.33 18.76 8.34
N HIS A 481 -25.76 17.53 8.06
CA HIS A 481 -25.25 16.32 8.72
C HIS A 481 -23.95 15.76 8.13
N ARG A 482 -23.08 16.61 7.56
CA ARG A 482 -21.84 16.14 6.93
C ARG A 482 -20.85 15.53 7.93
N PHE A 483 -20.93 15.92 9.20
CA PHE A 483 -19.95 15.52 10.23
C PHE A 483 -19.97 14.00 10.49
N PHE A 484 -21.14 13.40 10.36
CA PHE A 484 -21.38 11.97 10.56
C PHE A 484 -20.61 11.08 9.57
N PHE A 485 -20.26 11.63 8.40
CA PHE A 485 -19.49 10.95 7.36
C PHE A 485 -17.98 11.02 7.62
N SER A 486 -17.53 11.80 8.60
CA SER A 486 -16.10 11.91 8.91
C SER A 486 -15.58 10.61 9.55
N GLN A 487 -14.29 10.33 9.32
CA GLN A 487 -13.58 9.26 10.04
C GLN A 487 -13.67 9.46 11.56
N MET A 488 -13.66 10.71 12.05
CA MET A 488 -13.74 11.04 13.47
C MET A 488 -15.03 10.54 14.09
N PHE A 489 -16.18 10.93 13.52
CA PHE A 489 -17.47 10.51 14.05
C PHE A 489 -17.64 8.99 13.99
N GLN A 490 -17.30 8.38 12.86
CA GLN A 490 -17.44 6.94 12.70
C GLN A 490 -16.57 6.19 13.72
N SER A 491 -15.31 6.60 13.92
CA SER A 491 -14.43 5.95 14.91
C SER A 491 -14.90 6.19 16.34
N ALA A 492 -15.33 7.41 16.66
CA ALA A 492 -15.84 7.79 17.98
C ALA A 492 -17.12 7.04 18.36
N PHE A 493 -17.98 6.71 17.38
CA PHE A 493 -19.15 5.88 17.64
C PHE A 493 -18.75 4.49 18.13
N PHE A 494 -17.78 3.83 17.49
CA PHE A 494 -17.32 2.52 17.93
C PHE A 494 -16.51 2.56 19.22
N GLU A 495 -15.80 3.66 19.49
CA GLU A 495 -15.16 3.91 20.80
C GLU A 495 -16.21 4.07 21.92
N PHE A 496 -17.35 4.71 21.63
CA PHE A 496 -18.46 4.75 22.55
C PHE A 496 -19.07 3.37 22.82
N LEU A 497 -19.20 2.52 21.79
CA LEU A 497 -19.66 1.14 21.98
C LEU A 497 -18.67 0.33 22.83
N ASP A 498 -17.37 0.53 22.60
CA ASP A 498 -16.32 -0.10 23.38
C ASP A 498 -16.36 0.31 24.85
N PHE A 499 -16.61 1.59 25.12
CA PHE A 499 -16.86 2.08 26.48
C PHE A 499 -18.05 1.38 27.13
N ILE A 500 -19.18 1.21 26.40
CA ILE A 500 -20.35 0.51 26.94
C ILE A 500 -19.98 -0.93 27.32
N LEU A 501 -19.31 -1.65 26.43
CA LEU A 501 -18.98 -3.06 26.61
C LEU A 501 -17.93 -3.29 27.71
N SER A 502 -17.09 -2.29 27.97
CA SER A 502 -16.01 -2.37 28.96
C SER A 502 -16.41 -1.80 30.33
N SER A 503 -17.56 -1.12 30.43
CA SER A 503 -17.95 -0.43 31.66
C SER A 503 -18.50 -1.41 32.70
N PRO A 504 -17.88 -1.54 33.89
CA PRO A 504 -18.36 -2.47 34.92
C PRO A 504 -19.69 -2.05 35.54
N THR A 505 -20.11 -0.80 35.35
CA THR A 505 -21.35 -0.22 35.87
C THR A 505 -22.56 -0.45 34.96
N ILE A 506 -22.34 -0.89 33.73
CA ILE A 506 -23.39 -1.23 32.77
C ILE A 506 -23.57 -2.76 32.85
N ASP A 507 -24.76 -3.23 33.27
CA ASP A 507 -25.05 -4.66 33.40
C ASP A 507 -25.24 -5.30 32.00
N TYR A 508 -24.12 -5.45 31.29
CA TYR A 508 -24.07 -6.06 29.98
C TYR A 508 -22.90 -7.05 29.91
N LYS A 509 -23.22 -8.33 29.69
CA LYS A 509 -22.27 -9.44 29.86
C LYS A 509 -21.64 -9.96 28.57
N ASN A 510 -22.14 -9.54 27.41
CA ASN A 510 -21.63 -10.02 26.12
C ASN A 510 -20.48 -9.13 25.63
N SER A 511 -19.52 -9.71 24.89
CA SER A 511 -18.42 -8.96 24.26
C SER A 511 -18.85 -8.13 23.03
N TRP A 512 -20.13 -8.13 22.68
CA TRP A 512 -20.72 -7.37 21.58
C TRP A 512 -22.18 -7.01 21.88
N LEU A 513 -22.68 -5.94 21.29
CA LEU A 513 -24.07 -5.50 21.49
C LEU A 513 -25.05 -6.29 20.62
N GLU A 514 -26.05 -6.88 21.27
CA GLU A 514 -27.24 -7.43 20.63
C GLU A 514 -28.07 -6.32 19.95
N GLN A 515 -28.85 -6.72 18.94
CA GLN A 515 -29.58 -5.79 18.08
C GLN A 515 -30.48 -4.83 18.85
N GLU A 516 -31.21 -5.31 19.88
CA GLU A 516 -32.14 -4.47 20.65
C GLU A 516 -31.43 -3.32 21.40
N TYR A 517 -30.19 -3.54 21.85
CA TYR A 517 -29.39 -2.52 22.52
C TYR A 517 -28.85 -1.52 21.50
N LEU A 518 -28.39 -2.01 20.35
CA LEU A 518 -27.95 -1.15 19.26
C LEU A 518 -29.09 -0.29 18.70
N ASP A 519 -30.30 -0.85 18.60
CA ASP A 519 -31.52 -0.14 18.24
C ASP A 519 -31.75 1.04 19.20
N SER A 520 -31.61 0.82 20.51
CA SER A 520 -31.80 1.87 21.52
C SER A 520 -30.82 3.05 21.35
N ILE A 521 -29.56 2.74 21.04
CA ILE A 521 -28.48 3.73 20.82
C ILE A 521 -28.72 4.50 19.52
N ILE A 522 -28.99 3.81 18.41
CA ILE A 522 -29.21 4.45 17.12
C ILE A 522 -30.51 5.28 17.15
N ASN A 523 -31.54 4.81 17.85
CA ASN A 523 -32.79 5.56 18.00
C ASN A 523 -32.61 6.85 18.79
N ILE A 524 -31.84 6.85 19.88
CA ILE A 524 -31.60 8.09 20.64
C ILE A 524 -30.79 9.08 19.82
N LEU A 525 -29.76 8.61 19.10
CA LEU A 525 -28.98 9.46 18.18
C LEU A 525 -29.85 10.02 17.05
N ASN A 526 -30.67 9.19 16.41
CA ASN A 526 -31.56 9.63 15.34
C ASN A 526 -32.56 10.68 15.83
N LYS A 527 -33.20 10.46 16.99
CA LYS A 527 -34.10 11.46 17.62
C LYS A 527 -33.37 12.77 17.91
N TYR A 528 -32.16 12.71 18.45
CA TYR A 528 -31.35 13.91 18.67
C TYR A 528 -31.05 14.66 17.36
N ILE A 529 -30.68 13.94 16.30
CA ILE A 529 -30.39 14.52 14.98
C ILE A 529 -31.63 15.20 14.38
N GLU A 530 -32.81 14.59 14.54
CA GLU A 530 -34.09 15.14 14.08
C GLU A 530 -34.50 16.38 14.88
N ASP A 531 -34.48 16.28 16.20
CA ASP A 531 -34.95 17.34 17.11
C ASP A 531 -34.00 18.57 17.14
N LYS A 532 -32.71 18.38 16.86
CA LYS A 532 -31.66 19.43 16.94
C LYS A 532 -31.02 19.76 15.59
N HIS A 533 -31.75 19.61 14.49
CA HIS A 533 -31.22 19.71 13.13
C HIS A 533 -30.32 20.92 12.84
N ASN A 534 -30.64 22.10 13.38
CA ASN A 534 -29.87 23.34 13.15
C ASN A 534 -28.92 23.72 14.30
N ASP A 535 -29.25 23.35 15.55
CA ASP A 535 -28.48 23.72 16.75
C ASP A 535 -27.56 22.60 17.27
N SER A 536 -27.50 21.47 16.57
CA SER A 536 -26.67 20.34 16.96
C SER A 536 -25.18 20.74 17.04
N LEU A 537 -24.48 20.25 18.05
CA LEU A 537 -23.01 20.31 18.15
C LEU A 537 -22.31 19.68 16.94
N PHE A 538 -23.00 18.82 16.17
CA PHE A 538 -22.50 18.21 14.94
C PHE A 538 -22.84 18.98 13.66
N ASN A 539 -23.46 20.16 13.77
CA ASN A 539 -23.65 21.07 12.64
C ASN A 539 -22.34 21.84 12.36
N PHE A 540 -21.81 21.73 11.14
CA PHE A 540 -20.61 22.44 10.69
C PHE A 540 -20.78 23.96 10.59
N GLU A 541 -22.01 24.47 10.56
CA GLU A 541 -22.27 25.91 10.55
C GLU A 541 -22.29 26.51 11.98
N ASN A 542 -22.17 25.66 13.01
CA ASN A 542 -22.09 26.10 14.39
C ASN A 542 -20.66 26.54 14.74
N SER A 543 -20.50 27.78 15.23
CA SER A 543 -19.19 28.32 15.64
C SER A 543 -18.50 27.49 16.72
N ILE A 544 -19.26 26.76 17.54
CA ILE A 544 -18.72 25.82 18.53
C ILE A 544 -18.10 24.59 17.84
N ASN A 545 -18.66 24.13 16.72
CA ASN A 545 -18.07 23.03 15.95
C ASN A 545 -16.71 23.42 15.38
N ASP A 546 -16.61 24.64 14.83
CA ASP A 546 -15.36 25.18 14.34
C ASP A 546 -14.30 25.26 15.46
N LEU A 547 -14.68 25.74 16.64
CA LEU A 547 -13.78 25.80 17.81
C LEU A 547 -13.28 24.40 18.26
N LEU A 548 -14.18 23.43 18.31
CA LEU A 548 -13.90 22.08 18.82
C LEU A 548 -13.16 21.21 17.79
N PHE A 549 -13.43 21.40 16.50
CA PHE A 549 -13.04 20.45 15.46
C PHE A 549 -12.22 21.07 14.33
N ASN A 550 -12.19 22.39 14.11
CA ASN A 550 -11.35 22.96 13.04
C ASN A 550 -9.87 22.98 13.40
N GLY A 551 -9.11 22.37 12.51
CA GLY A 551 -7.66 22.40 12.46
C GLY A 551 -7.25 21.42 11.37
N ARG A 552 -6.56 21.89 10.34
CA ARG A 552 -6.15 21.12 9.14
C ARG A 552 -5.21 19.93 9.42
N SER A 553 -4.99 19.57 10.68
CA SER A 553 -4.26 18.38 11.10
C SER A 553 -5.16 17.15 11.01
N ASN A 554 -4.57 16.00 10.64
CA ASN A 554 -5.20 14.69 10.72
C ASN A 554 -6.00 14.51 12.03
N PRO A 555 -7.10 13.73 12.02
CA PRO A 555 -7.87 13.43 13.23
C PRO A 555 -6.92 12.87 14.29
N SER A 556 -6.62 13.68 15.29
CA SER A 556 -5.82 13.26 16.43
C SER A 556 -6.71 12.42 17.34
N GLN A 557 -6.10 11.48 18.07
CA GLN A 557 -6.80 10.65 19.04
C GLN A 557 -7.64 11.50 20.03
N LYS A 558 -7.11 12.65 20.45
CA LYS A 558 -7.82 13.63 21.29
C LYS A 558 -9.13 14.15 20.69
N LYS A 559 -9.14 14.44 19.38
CA LYS A 559 -10.36 14.91 18.70
C LYS A 559 -11.40 13.80 18.57
N GLN A 560 -10.96 12.55 18.41
CA GLN A 560 -11.86 11.39 18.39
C GLN A 560 -12.49 11.16 19.77
N GLU A 561 -11.67 11.19 20.82
CA GLU A 561 -12.08 11.07 22.23
C GLU A 561 -13.12 12.14 22.61
N LEU A 562 -12.93 13.39 22.16
CA LEU A 562 -13.90 14.46 22.35
C LEU A 562 -15.25 14.16 21.68
N VAL A 563 -15.25 13.62 20.45
CA VAL A 563 -16.49 13.24 19.77
C VAL A 563 -17.16 12.07 20.49
N ALA A 564 -16.39 11.09 20.96
CA ALA A 564 -16.91 9.96 21.73
C ALA A 564 -17.55 10.45 23.05
N THR A 565 -16.92 11.44 23.70
CA THR A 565 -17.44 12.12 24.89
C THR A 565 -18.78 12.80 24.62
N ILE A 566 -18.92 13.49 23.49
CA ILE A 566 -20.21 14.10 23.11
C ILE A 566 -21.27 13.02 22.82
N ILE A 567 -20.90 11.92 22.17
CA ILE A 567 -21.82 10.79 21.93
C ILE A 567 -22.30 10.20 23.27
N LYS A 568 -21.42 10.03 24.26
CA LYS A 568 -21.78 9.62 25.63
C LYS A 568 -22.81 10.59 26.22
N LEU A 569 -22.52 11.89 26.25
CA LEU A 569 -23.44 12.88 26.80
C LEU A 569 -24.82 12.83 26.14
N ILE A 570 -24.89 12.68 24.81
CA ILE A 570 -26.16 12.54 24.10
C ILE A 570 -26.88 11.27 24.51
N ALA A 571 -26.21 10.12 24.51
CA ALA A 571 -26.83 8.83 24.85
C ALA A 571 -27.41 8.82 26.27
N PHE A 572 -26.69 9.37 27.26
CA PHE A 572 -27.07 9.32 28.67
C PHE A 572 -27.94 10.50 29.14
N ASN A 573 -28.00 11.63 28.42
CA ASN A 573 -28.76 12.80 28.88
C ASN A 573 -29.89 13.24 27.95
N TYR A 574 -29.92 12.78 26.69
CA TYR A 574 -31.00 13.18 25.80
C TYR A 574 -32.32 12.58 26.25
N LYS A 575 -33.34 13.42 26.50
CA LYS A 575 -34.63 13.03 27.11
C LYS A 575 -34.44 12.18 28.38
N ARG A 576 -33.54 12.61 29.27
CA ARG A 576 -33.08 11.91 30.49
C ARG A 576 -34.19 11.41 31.41
N GLU A 577 -35.39 11.99 31.38
CA GLU A 577 -36.53 11.44 32.12
C GLU A 577 -36.66 9.95 31.80
N ILE A 578 -36.56 9.10 32.83
CA ILE A 578 -36.33 7.65 32.69
C ILE A 578 -37.35 7.04 31.73
N SER A 579 -38.60 7.51 31.69
CA SER A 579 -39.63 7.05 30.76
C SER A 579 -39.40 7.35 29.27
N GLU A 580 -38.56 8.33 28.91
CA GLU A 580 -38.40 8.81 27.53
C GLU A 580 -37.08 8.41 26.86
N ASN A 581 -36.06 8.02 27.63
CA ASN A 581 -34.78 7.56 27.09
C ASN A 581 -34.73 6.02 26.97
N PRO A 582 -34.88 5.45 25.75
CA PRO A 582 -34.88 4.00 25.56
C PRO A 582 -33.52 3.35 25.88
N PHE A 583 -32.42 4.09 25.83
CA PHE A 583 -31.08 3.59 26.14
C PHE A 583 -30.91 3.39 27.65
N ILE A 584 -31.23 4.40 28.48
CA ILE A 584 -31.12 4.30 29.95
C ILE A 584 -31.96 3.14 30.49
N ASN A 585 -33.20 3.01 30.01
CA ASN A 585 -34.11 1.94 30.40
C ASN A 585 -33.58 0.56 30.04
N LYS A 586 -33.00 0.41 28.85
CA LYS A 586 -32.56 -0.89 28.35
C LYS A 586 -31.30 -1.36 29.05
N PHE A 587 -30.39 -0.44 29.37
CA PHE A 587 -29.12 -0.74 30.02
C PHE A 587 -29.17 -0.68 31.56
N ASN A 588 -30.34 -0.40 32.16
CA ASN A 588 -30.52 -0.28 33.62
C ASN A 588 -29.48 0.66 34.29
N VAL A 589 -29.17 1.77 33.62
CA VAL A 589 -28.11 2.68 34.09
C VAL A 589 -28.58 3.47 35.31
N ILE A 590 -27.81 3.42 36.40
CA ILE A 590 -28.12 4.12 37.66
C ILE A 590 -27.81 5.62 37.50
N SER A 591 -28.65 6.49 38.09
CA SER A 591 -28.49 7.96 37.98
C SER A 591 -27.13 8.45 38.49
N ASP A 592 -26.63 7.90 39.59
CA ASP A 592 -25.34 8.32 40.18
C ASP A 592 -24.19 8.15 39.18
N PHE A 593 -24.18 7.05 38.42
CA PHE A 593 -23.19 6.83 37.36
C PHE A 593 -23.33 7.85 36.23
N ILE A 594 -24.55 8.23 35.86
CA ILE A 594 -24.78 9.26 34.83
C ILE A 594 -24.22 10.61 35.30
N ASP A 595 -24.41 10.95 36.56
CA ASP A 595 -23.92 12.21 37.12
C ASP A 595 -22.39 12.24 37.22
N GLU A 596 -21.75 11.13 37.63
CA GLU A 596 -20.28 10.97 37.58
C GLU A 596 -19.74 11.08 36.15
N LEU A 597 -20.35 10.36 35.20
CA LEU A 597 -19.98 10.40 33.79
C LEU A 597 -20.12 11.81 33.20
N ASN A 598 -21.16 12.55 33.61
CA ASN A 598 -21.38 13.91 33.15
C ASN A 598 -20.28 14.85 33.61
N ILE A 599 -19.83 14.74 34.86
CA ILE A 599 -18.71 15.54 35.39
C ILE A 599 -17.45 15.25 34.57
N GLU A 600 -17.11 13.97 34.40
CA GLU A 600 -15.93 13.56 33.63
C GLU A 600 -16.00 14.08 32.17
N CYS A 601 -17.14 13.91 31.51
CA CYS A 601 -17.33 14.36 30.14
C CYS A 601 -17.23 15.89 30.02
N LEU A 602 -17.80 16.64 30.96
CA LEU A 602 -17.74 18.10 30.96
C LEU A 602 -16.32 18.60 31.20
N ASP A 603 -15.55 17.97 32.09
CA ASP A 603 -14.14 18.30 32.34
C ASP A 603 -13.28 18.08 31.08
N ILE A 604 -13.52 16.99 30.34
CA ILE A 604 -12.84 16.71 29.06
C ILE A 604 -13.18 17.78 28.03
N ILE A 605 -14.45 18.16 27.92
CA ILE A 605 -14.89 19.19 26.95
C ILE A 605 -14.32 20.56 27.33
N ASP A 606 -14.38 20.94 28.60
CA ASP A 606 -13.85 22.22 29.11
C ASP A 606 -12.34 22.35 28.84
N LYS A 607 -11.57 21.30 29.15
CA LYS A 607 -10.14 21.26 28.86
C LYS A 607 -9.84 21.39 27.38
N ASN A 608 -10.55 20.66 26.51
CA ASN A 608 -10.33 20.75 25.07
C ASN A 608 -10.75 22.12 24.50
N MET A 609 -11.85 22.71 24.99
CA MET A 609 -12.25 24.06 24.59
C MET A 609 -11.21 25.10 25.00
N THR A 610 -10.70 25.01 26.23
CA THR A 610 -9.65 25.90 26.74
C THR A 610 -8.38 25.78 25.89
N ASP A 611 -7.90 24.56 25.65
CA ASP A 611 -6.72 24.29 24.81
C ASP A 611 -6.90 24.86 23.37
N SER A 612 -8.08 24.67 22.78
CA SER A 612 -8.41 25.20 21.44
C SER A 612 -8.45 26.73 21.41
N LEU A 613 -9.10 27.36 22.40
CA LEU A 613 -9.19 28.81 22.53
C LEU A 613 -7.81 29.45 22.76
N GLU A 614 -6.98 28.86 23.61
CA GLU A 614 -5.62 29.33 23.84
C GLU A 614 -4.79 29.27 22.55
N LYS A 615 -4.95 28.18 21.77
CA LYS A 615 -4.26 28.02 20.49
C LYS A 615 -4.72 29.04 19.45
N GLU A 616 -6.03 29.24 19.33
CA GLU A 616 -6.59 30.22 18.40
C GLU A 616 -6.21 31.66 18.80
N PHE A 617 -6.24 31.97 20.09
CA PHE A 617 -5.82 33.27 20.61
C PHE A 617 -4.33 33.52 20.32
N LYS A 618 -3.46 32.52 20.55
CA LYS A 618 -2.04 32.60 20.21
C LYS A 618 -1.81 32.80 18.71
N GLN A 619 -2.50 32.04 17.87
CA GLN A 619 -2.43 32.22 16.41
C GLN A 619 -2.86 33.62 15.97
N ASN A 620 -3.94 34.16 16.55
CA ASN A 620 -4.39 35.52 16.26
C ASN A 620 -3.39 36.59 16.72
N ILE A 621 -2.73 36.39 17.87
CA ILE A 621 -1.62 37.26 18.32
C ILE A 621 -0.46 37.19 17.32
N ASP A 622 -0.04 35.99 16.94
CA ASP A 622 1.08 35.79 16.01
C ASP A 622 0.80 36.44 14.65
N ILE A 623 -0.42 36.28 14.12
CA ILE A 623 -0.87 36.91 12.87
C ILE A 623 -0.85 38.44 13.00
N ARG A 624 -1.36 39.00 14.10
CA ARG A 624 -1.34 40.46 14.33
C ARG A 624 0.08 41.00 14.45
N GLN A 625 0.96 40.29 15.16
CA GLN A 625 2.37 40.65 15.27
C GLN A 625 3.03 40.64 13.89
N LEU A 626 2.76 39.62 13.08
CA LEU A 626 3.31 39.51 11.73
C LEU A 626 2.84 40.65 10.81
N VAL A 627 1.57 41.09 10.94
CA VAL A 627 1.05 42.27 10.23
C VAL A 627 1.77 43.55 10.66
N LEU A 628 2.01 43.73 11.95
CA LEU A 628 2.77 44.87 12.48
C LEU A 628 4.21 44.87 11.98
N ASP A 629 4.86 43.69 11.94
CA ASP A 629 6.23 43.52 11.45
C ASP A 629 6.31 43.84 9.94
N ILE A 630 5.31 43.42 9.15
CA ILE A 630 5.20 43.79 7.73
C ILE A 630 5.06 45.32 7.57
N GLN A 631 4.23 45.97 8.38
CA GLN A 631 4.06 47.42 8.35
C GLN A 631 5.35 48.17 8.72
N LYS A 632 6.06 47.70 9.74
CA LYS A 632 7.35 48.26 10.15
C LYS A 632 8.40 48.09 9.06
N ALA A 633 8.55 46.89 8.49
CA ALA A 633 9.47 46.63 7.39
C ALA A 633 9.16 47.46 6.13
N LYS A 634 7.87 47.75 5.87
CA LYS A 634 7.42 48.68 4.81
C LYS A 634 7.87 50.11 5.08
N ASN A 635 7.72 50.60 6.31
CA ASN A 635 8.20 51.93 6.70
C ASN A 635 9.73 52.05 6.59
N ASP A 636 10.45 50.98 6.94
CA ASP A 636 11.92 50.91 6.89
C ASP A 636 12.48 50.58 5.48
N LYS A 637 11.60 50.39 4.48
CA LYS A 637 11.94 50.05 3.08
C LYS A 637 12.77 48.75 2.91
N LEU A 638 12.56 47.76 3.78
CA LEU A 638 13.29 46.48 3.77
C LEU A 638 12.64 45.44 2.84
N VAL A 639 12.85 45.59 1.53
CA VAL A 639 12.16 44.80 0.47
C VAL A 639 12.25 43.28 0.64
N ASN A 640 13.41 42.75 1.04
CA ASN A 640 13.59 41.30 1.20
C ASN A 640 12.89 40.74 2.43
N GLU A 641 12.80 41.54 3.50
CA GLU A 641 12.12 41.16 4.75
C GLU A 641 10.60 41.19 4.57
N ILE A 642 10.07 42.19 3.85
CA ILE A 642 8.66 42.25 3.46
C ILE A 642 8.25 40.99 2.70
N LYS A 643 9.03 40.56 1.70
CA LYS A 643 8.72 39.35 0.91
C LYS A 643 8.69 38.09 1.77
N LYS A 644 9.59 37.98 2.74
CA LYS A 644 9.64 36.85 3.67
C LYS A 644 8.42 36.86 4.59
N LEU A 645 8.14 37.99 5.26
CA LEU A 645 7.01 38.12 6.17
C LEU A 645 5.66 37.96 5.46
N GLU A 646 5.49 38.50 4.25
CA GLU A 646 4.27 38.29 3.44
C GLU A 646 4.12 36.82 2.99
N SER A 647 5.22 36.09 2.77
CA SER A 647 5.17 34.66 2.51
C SER A 647 4.76 33.87 3.75
N ASP A 648 5.22 34.26 4.94
CA ASP A 648 4.87 33.60 6.19
C ASP A 648 3.44 33.95 6.62
N TYR A 649 2.95 35.17 6.32
CA TYR A 649 1.55 35.57 6.49
C TYR A 649 0.62 34.70 5.64
N LYS A 650 1.00 34.40 4.39
CA LYS A 650 0.19 33.57 3.49
C LYS A 650 0.15 32.09 3.86
N LYS A 651 1.07 31.63 4.72
CA LYS A 651 1.13 30.23 5.19
C LYS A 651 0.27 29.99 6.42
N ASN A 652 0.12 31.01 7.28
CA ASN A 652 -0.79 31.02 8.41
C ASN A 652 -2.22 31.31 7.95
#